data_AF-A0A433R0A7-F1
#
_entry.id   AF-A0A433R0A7-F1
#
_cell.length_a   1.000
_cell.length_b   1.000
_cell.length_c   1.000
_cell.angle_alpha   90.00
_cell.angle_beta   90.00
_cell.angle_gamma   90.00
#
_symmetry.space_group_name_H-M   'P 1'
#
loop_
_entity.id
_entity.type
_entity.pdbx_description
1 polymer ?
#
loop_
_entity_poly.entity_id
_entity_poly.type
_entity_poly.pdbx_seq_one_letter_code
_entity_poly.pdbx_strand_id
1 'polypeptide(L)'
;MKPSTTSLFLLFLLLCVCGVLAEIKDAHPLNLVNDKKFIVQLSVHVTDTAGVTLEQTNFLKALDLLGVPYKVITQYTLAWNAIFLEINVDKHLLKARLELIDKIAGVVNIFPEVGFFSPIGQLGTCHCLRLQQEHTFQYELSVSTGPRKATGKRLKRQDPPNVDQSITSTEPAVSKHYNGYAADPLSALKLTGVHTIHQTTKLAGTGIKVGILDTGIDYEHPTLGGCFGPGCRVAYGYDFVGDDGNTPGPRPLDKCHGHGTHCAGIIGGMDPDGPFRGVAYNVTFGAYRIMSCTSGASDSVVINAIEMAMKDGMDILSMSFGAWGWAESATAAAASSAAEHVAVVVAVGNDGDKGIWTSGAPSVGYQAISVASINNYVISEYYMIPDIDSSYLLSYQMGINGSKPAVIDTRPFPVIDITSSCPNITMNVTGKIVLQNLAECSKLDITNGQPVAILMYTADTDSKYIWSAQTTFDGVPLITLRNTDGEWLAQELKSHPEIKLTFSQEQKAFPMVHPGKPSPFSSYGISPDLDLKPDIAAPGAKILSTFPLNFGGWAQDQGTSMACPYVAGAVALLLEKYGKMPTSAIRSLLLNTADPMTMDDRQIYPVPKQGSGLLNIIDALNVRTLITPTKYALNNDSKLTAIDERQNFTIYNMAPTTVKYAISHLPAASLTGYNGSDPRPLSTVTLSNVTATITFAVTSVTIPPNGHAVVNWNIQPPNLDPAGHWFYSGFIYVKPDSDEGVQTIPYAAVLTTGLVNVLSQERGYPSLQYPKNDSTTISASSADDTISLKLFTDNPTRLLLVGVLSEDNETDYGCALYLSYFARTAQPIPITFYPFEVGTCDSEQQSELLPNGNYRLYVSAVKMFGNLARTEDYEVWISPPFTIERVNETSTDVLPTFTDVLPTSTDVLPTSTDALPVPSPTASDPHSNK
;
A
#
# COMPACT_ATOMS: atom_id res chain seq x y z
N MET A 1 29.20 -6.81 33.80
CA MET A 1 28.30 -5.70 33.36
C MET A 1 29.14 -4.67 32.63
N LYS A 2 28.85 -4.40 31.35
CA LYS A 2 29.50 -3.33 30.57
C LYS A 2 28.95 -1.95 31.03
N PRO A 3 29.74 -0.86 30.97
CA PRO A 3 29.41 0.43 31.60
C PRO A 3 28.12 1.12 31.13
N SER A 4 27.64 0.84 29.91
CA SER A 4 26.47 1.53 29.31
C SER A 4 25.12 1.19 29.95
N THR A 5 25.01 0.05 30.63
CA THR A 5 23.74 -0.38 31.26
C THR A 5 23.51 0.25 32.63
N THR A 6 24.56 0.67 33.32
CA THR A 6 24.46 1.22 34.68
C THR A 6 23.91 2.65 34.67
N SER A 7 24.28 3.45 33.66
CA SER A 7 23.81 4.83 33.47
C SER A 7 22.33 4.91 33.11
N LEU A 8 21.86 4.00 32.24
CA LEU A 8 20.45 3.89 31.86
C LEU A 8 19.58 3.45 33.05
N PHE A 9 20.08 2.53 33.86
CA PHE A 9 19.40 2.04 35.06
C PHE A 9 19.28 3.11 36.16
N LEU A 10 20.33 3.93 36.35
CA LEU A 10 20.29 5.06 37.28
C LEU A 10 19.32 6.16 36.82
N LEU A 11 19.26 6.44 35.51
CA LEU A 11 18.31 7.39 34.93
C LEU A 11 16.86 6.91 35.10
N PHE A 12 16.61 5.62 34.87
CA PHE A 12 15.29 5.01 35.07
C PHE A 12 14.84 5.09 36.53
N LEU A 13 15.75 4.85 37.48
CA LEU A 13 15.48 5.00 38.91
C LEU A 13 15.19 6.45 39.31
N LEU A 14 15.91 7.42 38.72
CA LEU A 14 15.68 8.85 38.96
C LEU A 14 14.31 9.29 38.44
N LEU A 15 13.93 8.84 37.24
CA LEU A 15 12.62 9.10 36.62
C LEU A 15 11.48 8.46 37.41
N CYS A 16 11.65 7.24 37.92
CA CYS A 16 10.66 6.60 38.79
C CYS A 16 10.49 7.33 40.13
N VAL A 17 11.58 7.75 40.79
CA VAL A 17 11.50 8.46 42.08
C VAL A 17 10.90 9.86 41.92
N CYS A 18 11.22 10.57 40.83
CA CYS A 18 10.60 11.87 40.53
C CYS A 18 9.14 11.75 40.08
N GLY A 19 8.78 10.68 39.34
CA GLY A 19 7.39 10.42 38.94
C GLY A 19 6.46 10.02 40.10
N VAL A 20 7.02 9.57 41.23
CA VAL A 20 6.25 9.34 42.47
C VAL A 20 5.96 10.65 43.22
N LEU A 21 6.68 11.74 42.92
CA LEU A 21 6.54 13.04 43.58
C LEU A 21 5.88 14.12 42.70
N ALA A 22 5.71 13.91 41.39
CA ALA A 22 5.04 14.83 40.47
C ALA A 22 4.39 14.08 39.30
N GLU A 23 3.20 14.50 38.88
CA GLU A 23 2.50 14.01 37.68
C GLU A 23 3.20 14.47 36.38
N ILE A 24 4.42 13.99 36.13
CA ILE A 24 5.16 14.29 34.90
C ILE A 24 4.78 13.26 33.85
N LYS A 25 4.12 13.69 32.78
CA LYS A 25 3.68 12.79 31.70
C LYS A 25 4.78 12.43 30.70
N ASP A 26 5.75 13.29 30.42
CA ASP A 26 6.83 12.99 29.45
C ASP A 26 8.20 13.57 29.84
N ALA A 27 9.18 12.69 30.03
CA ALA A 27 10.58 13.05 30.22
C ALA A 27 11.45 12.18 29.30
N HIS A 28 12.15 12.81 28.36
CA HIS A 28 12.94 12.09 27.36
C HIS A 28 14.44 12.42 27.52
N PRO A 29 15.31 11.39 27.61
CA PRO A 29 16.75 11.61 27.50
C PRO A 29 17.09 11.94 26.05
N LEU A 30 17.65 13.14 25.83
CA LEU A 30 18.01 13.57 24.49
C LEU A 30 19.39 13.11 24.07
N ASN A 31 20.36 13.11 25.00
CA ASN A 31 21.73 12.68 24.72
C ASN A 31 22.54 12.35 25.98
N LEU A 32 23.41 11.34 25.85
CA LEU A 32 24.48 11.04 26.80
C LEU A 32 25.68 11.93 26.47
N VAL A 33 26.05 12.85 27.38
CA VAL A 33 27.22 13.71 27.17
C VAL A 33 28.50 12.96 27.56
N ASN A 34 28.44 12.15 28.62
CA ASN A 34 29.42 11.14 29.02
C ASN A 34 28.88 10.28 30.18
N ASP A 35 29.70 9.38 30.72
CA ASP A 35 29.36 8.43 31.80
C ASP A 35 28.81 9.07 33.11
N LYS A 36 28.83 10.40 33.25
CA LYS A 36 28.38 11.12 34.45
C LYS A 36 27.38 12.27 34.18
N LYS A 37 27.10 12.59 32.92
CA LYS A 37 26.30 13.75 32.52
C LYS A 37 25.26 13.42 31.45
N PHE A 38 24.03 13.86 31.68
CA PHE A 38 22.90 13.66 30.77
C PHE A 38 22.18 14.96 30.52
N ILE A 39 21.67 15.13 29.30
CA ILE A 39 20.74 16.21 28.96
C ILE A 39 19.34 15.61 28.95
N VAL A 40 18.48 16.15 29.82
CA VAL A 40 17.08 15.75 29.93
C VAL A 40 16.21 16.90 29.44
N GLN A 41 15.29 16.59 28.53
CA GLN A 41 14.19 17.48 28.17
C GLN A 41 12.97 17.11 29.01
N LEU A 42 12.45 18.11 29.71
CA LEU A 42 11.16 18.03 30.36
C LEU A 42 10.16 18.76 29.48
N SER A 43 9.19 18.04 28.95
CA SER A 43 8.09 18.60 28.17
C SER A 43 6.80 18.34 28.93
N VAL A 44 6.01 19.39 29.18
CA VAL A 44 4.68 19.23 29.79
C VAL A 44 3.63 19.62 28.76
N HIS A 45 2.69 18.73 28.51
CA HIS A 45 1.57 18.96 27.60
C HIS A 45 0.40 19.53 28.42
N VAL A 46 0.00 20.80 28.24
CA VAL A 46 -1.10 21.39 29.04
C VAL A 46 -1.99 22.34 28.24
N THR A 47 -3.28 22.23 28.54
CA THR A 47 -4.43 23.06 28.13
C THR A 47 -4.65 24.35 28.99
N ASP A 48 -3.72 24.71 29.89
CA ASP A 48 -3.76 25.97 30.68
C ASP A 48 -2.35 26.37 31.18
N THR A 49 -2.03 27.66 31.15
CA THR A 49 -0.71 28.25 31.40
C THR A 49 -0.33 28.39 32.89
N ALA A 50 -1.29 28.37 33.82
CA ALA A 50 -1.01 28.55 35.25
C ALA A 50 -0.45 27.28 35.95
N GLY A 51 -0.75 26.08 35.43
CA GLY A 51 -0.26 24.80 35.99
C GLY A 51 1.20 24.48 35.64
N VAL A 52 1.69 25.01 34.51
CA VAL A 52 2.99 24.65 33.92
C VAL A 52 4.18 25.08 34.80
N THR A 53 4.08 26.25 35.44
CA THR A 53 5.16 26.77 36.30
C THR A 53 5.27 25.98 37.61
N LEU A 54 4.19 25.35 38.07
CA LEU A 54 4.13 24.64 39.34
C LEU A 54 4.83 23.27 39.25
N GLU A 55 4.60 22.50 38.18
CA GLU A 55 5.19 21.18 37.97
C GLU A 55 6.71 21.24 37.71
N GLN A 56 7.16 22.17 36.86
CA GLN A 56 8.58 22.40 36.63
C GLN A 56 9.30 22.83 37.92
N THR A 57 8.66 23.70 38.72
CA THR A 57 9.18 24.12 40.03
C THR A 57 9.26 22.96 41.02
N ASN A 58 8.29 22.03 41.01
CA ASN A 58 8.28 20.86 41.88
C ASN A 58 9.36 19.84 41.50
N PHE A 59 9.62 19.63 40.20
CA PHE A 59 10.71 18.77 39.74
C PHE A 59 12.09 19.31 40.13
N LEU A 60 12.32 20.63 39.95
CA LEU A 60 13.57 21.26 40.37
C LEU A 60 13.76 21.21 41.90
N LYS A 61 12.69 21.45 42.67
CA LYS A 61 12.71 21.27 44.14
C LYS A 61 13.00 19.82 44.53
N ALA A 62 12.50 18.83 43.79
CA ALA A 62 12.82 17.43 44.02
C ALA A 62 14.32 17.14 43.78
N LEU A 63 14.91 17.69 42.71
CA LEU A 63 16.36 17.58 42.48
C LEU A 63 17.18 18.25 43.59
N ASP A 64 16.74 19.41 44.09
CA ASP A 64 17.36 20.11 45.22
C ASP A 64 17.28 19.28 46.52
N LEU A 65 16.12 18.69 46.81
CA LEU A 65 15.91 17.78 47.96
C LEU A 65 16.79 16.53 47.86
N LEU A 66 16.91 15.97 46.66
CA LEU A 66 17.80 14.84 46.35
C LEU A 66 19.28 15.23 46.35
N GLY A 67 19.61 16.53 46.39
CA GLY A 67 20.97 17.05 46.32
C GLY A 67 21.66 16.73 45.00
N VAL A 68 20.91 16.57 43.91
CA VAL A 68 21.43 16.26 42.58
C VAL A 68 21.79 17.57 41.89
N PRO A 69 23.09 17.85 41.63
CA PRO A 69 23.47 19.08 40.97
C PRO A 69 23.01 19.09 39.52
N TYR A 70 22.25 20.12 39.16
CA TYR A 70 21.79 20.36 37.79
C TYR A 70 22.14 21.78 37.33
N LYS A 71 22.21 21.97 36.02
CA LYS A 71 22.35 23.27 35.37
C LYS A 71 21.24 23.43 34.34
N VAL A 72 20.49 24.51 34.42
CA VAL A 72 19.54 24.88 33.36
C VAL A 72 20.33 25.38 32.16
N ILE A 73 20.18 24.71 31.02
CA ILE A 73 20.91 25.03 29.78
C ILE A 73 20.14 26.10 29.01
N THR A 74 18.83 25.93 28.83
CA THR A 74 17.95 26.86 28.11
C THR A 74 16.50 26.63 28.55
N GLN A 75 15.73 27.72 28.63
CA GLN A 75 14.29 27.70 28.92
C GLN A 75 13.57 28.37 27.76
N TYR A 76 12.69 27.63 27.08
CA TYR A 76 11.83 28.15 26.01
C TYR A 76 10.41 28.32 26.54
N THR A 77 9.78 29.46 26.23
CA THR A 77 8.44 29.82 26.73
C THR A 77 7.37 29.90 25.63
N LEU A 78 7.53 29.20 24.50
CA LEU A 78 6.55 29.17 23.41
C LEU A 78 6.14 27.74 23.06
N ALA A 79 4.82 27.53 22.91
CA ALA A 79 4.01 26.34 22.55
C ALA A 79 4.32 24.99 23.26
N TRP A 80 5.59 24.70 23.50
CA TRP A 80 6.08 23.59 24.31
C TRP A 80 6.97 24.20 25.39
N ASN A 81 6.42 24.42 26.58
CA ASN A 81 7.21 24.89 27.72
C ASN A 81 8.21 23.80 28.12
N ALA A 82 9.38 23.82 27.48
CA ALA A 82 10.45 22.84 27.66
C ALA A 82 11.66 23.48 28.37
N ILE A 83 12.14 22.80 29.41
CA ILE A 83 13.39 23.15 30.10
C ILE A 83 14.41 22.06 29.81
N PHE A 84 15.57 22.47 29.33
CA PHE A 84 16.71 21.58 29.13
C PHE A 84 17.64 21.64 30.34
N LEU A 85 17.84 20.50 31.00
CA LEU A 85 18.68 20.38 32.18
C LEU A 85 19.91 19.52 31.88
N GLU A 86 21.10 20.02 32.20
CA GLU A 86 22.29 19.20 32.36
C GLU A 86 22.32 18.67 33.79
N ILE A 87 22.14 17.37 33.98
CA ILE A 87 22.13 16.74 35.30
C ILE A 87 23.44 15.96 35.50
N ASN A 88 24.15 16.24 36.58
CA ASN A 88 25.41 15.57 36.92
C ASN A 88 25.18 14.58 38.07
N VAL A 89 25.26 13.29 37.76
CA VAL A 89 24.92 12.24 38.73
C VAL A 89 26.22 11.62 39.25
N ASP A 90 26.65 12.04 40.43
CA ASP A 90 27.72 11.35 41.15
C ASP A 90 27.17 10.05 41.76
N LYS A 91 27.70 8.92 41.27
CA LYS A 91 27.32 7.56 41.63
C LYS A 91 27.41 7.27 43.14
N HIS A 92 28.27 7.99 43.87
CA HIS A 92 28.41 7.82 45.32
C HIS A 92 27.38 8.64 46.11
N LEU A 93 26.91 9.77 45.57
CA LEU A 93 25.94 10.66 46.20
C LEU A 93 24.50 10.09 46.09
N LEU A 94 24.16 9.50 44.94
CA LEU A 94 22.80 8.98 44.69
C LEU A 94 22.51 7.71 45.50
N LYS A 95 23.50 6.81 45.63
CA LYS A 95 23.36 5.58 46.43
C LYS A 95 23.20 5.88 47.92
N ALA A 96 23.98 6.83 48.45
CA ALA A 96 23.91 7.22 49.86
C ALA A 96 22.59 7.94 50.24
N ARG A 97 21.89 8.55 49.25
CA ARG A 97 20.65 9.30 49.48
C ARG A 97 19.37 8.51 49.20
N LEU A 98 19.39 7.53 48.29
CA LEU A 98 18.28 6.56 48.14
C LEU A 98 18.09 5.74 49.43
N GLU A 99 19.19 5.35 50.10
CA GLU A 99 19.15 4.72 51.42
C GLU A 99 18.63 5.65 52.54
N LEU A 100 18.64 6.97 52.33
CA LEU A 100 18.08 7.97 53.23
C LEU A 100 16.58 8.19 52.98
N ILE A 101 16.13 8.13 51.73
CA ILE A 101 14.72 8.31 51.32
C ILE A 101 13.87 7.10 51.72
N ASP A 102 14.40 5.88 51.60
CA ASP A 102 13.74 4.68 52.14
C ASP A 102 13.59 4.74 53.67
N LYS A 103 14.50 5.46 54.36
CA LYS A 103 14.40 5.72 55.81
C LYS A 103 13.43 6.87 56.16
N ILE A 104 13.23 7.84 55.26
CA ILE A 104 12.33 8.98 55.45
C ILE A 104 10.87 8.62 55.09
N ALA A 105 10.66 7.80 54.05
CA ALA A 105 9.35 7.30 53.64
C ALA A 105 8.70 6.41 54.72
N GLY A 106 9.50 5.83 55.62
CA GLY A 106 9.01 5.15 56.82
C GLY A 106 8.61 6.05 57.99
N VAL A 107 8.80 7.37 57.94
CA VAL A 107 8.70 8.24 59.13
C VAL A 107 7.82 9.49 58.99
N VAL A 108 7.40 9.94 57.79
CA VAL A 108 6.85 11.31 57.68
C VAL A 108 5.49 11.41 56.98
N ASN A 109 4.44 11.33 57.80
CA ASN A 109 3.13 11.95 57.60
C ASN A 109 3.29 13.47 57.82
N ILE A 110 3.65 14.25 56.80
CA ILE A 110 3.63 15.72 56.87
C ILE A 110 3.11 16.27 55.54
N PHE A 111 1.82 16.60 55.51
CA PHE A 111 1.21 17.84 54.99
C PHE A 111 -0.32 17.62 54.85
N PRO A 112 -1.10 17.97 55.89
CA PRO A 112 -2.54 18.14 55.76
C PRO A 112 -2.81 19.60 55.40
N GLU A 113 -3.21 19.90 54.15
CA GLU A 113 -3.96 21.10 53.74
C GLU A 113 -3.88 21.28 52.21
N VAL A 114 -4.71 20.55 51.45
CA VAL A 114 -5.55 21.10 50.37
C VAL A 114 -6.69 20.09 50.18
N GLY A 115 -7.91 20.45 50.60
CA GLY A 115 -9.08 19.59 50.48
C GLY A 115 -9.83 19.85 49.18
N PHE A 116 -10.08 18.81 48.39
CA PHE A 116 -11.39 18.52 47.78
C PHE A 116 -11.45 17.02 47.44
N PHE A 117 -12.43 16.32 48.01
CA PHE A 117 -12.65 14.87 47.93
C PHE A 117 -13.71 14.53 46.87
N SER A 118 -13.52 13.43 46.12
CA SER A 118 -14.50 12.34 45.83
C SER A 118 -14.10 11.50 44.60
N PRO A 119 -14.35 10.17 44.53
CA PRO A 119 -13.98 9.09 45.44
C PRO A 119 -12.97 8.12 44.79
N ILE A 120 -12.11 7.54 45.61
CA ILE A 120 -11.13 6.52 45.27
C ILE A 120 -11.85 5.24 44.83
N GLY A 121 -11.80 4.96 43.52
CA GLY A 121 -12.47 3.81 42.93
C GLY A 121 -12.13 3.56 41.47
N GLN A 122 -10.85 3.65 41.10
CA GLN A 122 -10.20 3.00 39.93
C GLN A 122 -8.84 3.69 39.70
N LEU A 123 -7.84 3.28 40.46
CA LEU A 123 -6.45 3.37 40.01
C LEU A 123 -5.89 1.97 40.12
N GLY A 124 -5.54 1.43 38.95
CA GLY A 124 -4.97 0.11 38.79
C GLY A 124 -3.77 -0.06 39.70
N THR A 125 -3.71 -1.22 40.33
CA THR A 125 -2.55 -1.72 41.05
C THR A 125 -1.29 -1.51 40.23
N CYS A 126 -0.43 -0.60 40.67
CA CYS A 126 0.94 -0.47 40.20
C CYS A 126 1.69 -1.73 40.66
N HIS A 127 1.86 -2.71 39.77
CA HIS A 127 2.78 -3.81 40.01
C HIS A 127 4.21 -3.27 39.90
N CYS A 128 4.74 -2.76 41.01
CA CYS A 128 6.18 -2.69 41.22
C CYS A 128 6.73 -4.10 41.03
N LEU A 129 7.53 -4.29 39.97
CA LEU A 129 8.34 -5.47 39.74
C LEU A 129 9.13 -5.79 41.01
N ARG A 130 8.67 -6.81 41.72
CA ARG A 130 9.47 -7.55 42.69
C ARG A 130 10.71 -8.02 41.95
N LEU A 131 11.89 -7.56 42.35
CA LEU A 131 13.15 -8.26 42.10
C LEU A 131 13.03 -9.63 42.79
N GLN A 132 12.46 -10.61 42.10
CA GLN A 132 12.64 -12.00 42.43
C GLN A 132 13.83 -12.53 41.64
N GLN A 133 14.66 -13.23 42.39
CA GLN A 133 15.85 -13.95 41.98
C GLN A 133 15.66 -14.74 40.70
N GLU A 134 16.78 -14.92 39.99
CA GLU A 134 17.01 -15.92 38.96
C GLU A 134 16.15 -17.19 39.17
N HIS A 135 15.07 -17.30 38.40
CA HIS A 135 14.40 -18.57 38.17
C HIS A 135 14.41 -18.83 36.66
N THR A 136 15.25 -19.78 36.30
CA THR A 136 15.25 -20.49 35.02
C THR A 136 13.85 -21.08 34.82
N PHE A 137 13.04 -20.47 33.95
CA PHE A 137 11.83 -21.11 33.45
C PHE A 137 12.23 -22.02 32.28
N GLN A 138 12.40 -23.30 32.59
CA GLN A 138 12.32 -24.34 31.57
C GLN A 138 10.85 -24.45 31.14
N TYR A 139 10.58 -24.22 29.86
CA TYR A 139 9.39 -24.80 29.25
C TYR A 139 9.61 -26.31 29.15
N GLU A 140 9.07 -27.08 30.09
CA GLU A 140 8.77 -28.49 29.81
C GLU A 140 7.60 -28.50 28.81
N LEU A 141 7.95 -28.53 27.52
CA LEU A 141 7.07 -29.08 26.51
C LEU A 141 6.85 -30.56 26.89
N SER A 142 5.72 -30.86 27.51
CA SER A 142 5.26 -32.23 27.69
C SER A 142 4.95 -32.80 26.30
N VAL A 143 5.97 -33.34 25.64
CA VAL A 143 5.83 -34.14 24.43
C VAL A 143 5.14 -35.43 24.85
N SER A 144 3.85 -35.54 24.53
CA SER A 144 3.16 -36.83 24.49
C SER A 144 3.87 -37.71 23.46
N THR A 145 4.78 -38.56 23.93
CA THR A 145 5.47 -39.59 23.14
C THR A 145 4.52 -40.77 22.89
N GLY A 146 3.57 -40.57 21.97
CA GLY A 146 2.86 -41.66 21.32
C GLY A 146 3.55 -42.00 20.00
N PRO A 147 3.93 -43.26 19.72
CA PRO A 147 4.57 -43.61 18.46
C PRO A 147 3.52 -43.60 17.34
N ARG A 148 3.28 -42.43 16.71
CA ARG A 148 2.63 -42.39 15.40
C ARG A 148 3.71 -42.48 14.33
N LYS A 149 3.80 -43.66 13.71
CA LYS A 149 4.50 -43.87 12.44
C LYS A 149 3.96 -42.88 11.40
N ALA A 150 4.67 -41.78 11.16
CA ALA A 150 4.41 -40.90 10.05
C ALA A 150 4.99 -41.52 8.77
N THR A 151 4.20 -42.34 8.10
CA THR A 151 4.44 -42.68 6.69
C THR A 151 3.92 -41.51 5.83
N GLY A 152 4.66 -40.40 5.79
CA GLY A 152 4.37 -39.27 4.92
C GLY A 152 5.28 -39.29 3.71
N LYS A 153 4.75 -39.56 2.53
CA LYS A 153 5.44 -39.32 1.25
C LYS A 153 5.80 -37.82 1.17
N ARG A 154 7.07 -37.54 0.93
CA ARG A 154 7.70 -36.21 0.93
C ARG A 154 7.19 -35.37 -0.23
N LEU A 155 6.83 -34.11 0.05
CA LEU A 155 6.48 -33.13 -0.98
C LEU A 155 7.75 -32.61 -1.62
N LYS A 156 7.94 -32.95 -2.89
CA LYS A 156 8.95 -32.35 -3.76
C LYS A 156 8.21 -31.56 -4.83
N ARG A 157 8.84 -30.48 -5.29
CA ARG A 157 8.57 -29.81 -6.57
C ARG A 157 8.04 -30.83 -7.58
N GLN A 158 6.77 -30.74 -7.95
CA GLN A 158 6.44 -31.12 -9.32
C GLN A 158 7.04 -30.00 -10.16
N ASP A 159 7.94 -30.37 -11.07
CA ASP A 159 8.21 -29.49 -12.20
C ASP A 159 6.85 -29.04 -12.77
N PRO A 160 6.73 -27.78 -13.24
CA PRO A 160 5.50 -27.29 -13.85
C PRO A 160 4.96 -28.38 -14.79
N PRO A 161 3.66 -28.70 -14.73
CA PRO A 161 3.09 -29.86 -15.39
C PRO A 161 3.44 -29.81 -16.86
N ASN A 162 4.47 -30.57 -17.28
CA ASN A 162 5.09 -30.60 -18.61
C ASN A 162 4.48 -29.57 -19.57
N VAL A 163 4.69 -28.29 -19.27
CA VAL A 163 4.33 -27.21 -20.19
C VAL A 163 5.43 -27.36 -21.20
N ASP A 164 5.07 -27.94 -22.34
CA ASP A 164 5.94 -28.23 -23.47
C ASP A 164 7.10 -27.23 -23.49
N GLN A 165 8.34 -27.72 -23.36
CA GLN A 165 9.56 -26.91 -23.26
C GLN A 165 9.76 -25.99 -24.47
N SER A 166 8.88 -26.08 -25.47
CA SER A 166 8.72 -25.11 -26.54
C SER A 166 8.28 -23.71 -26.07
N ILE A 167 7.80 -23.51 -24.84
CA ILE A 167 7.30 -22.20 -24.36
C ILE A 167 8.39 -21.33 -23.67
N THR A 168 9.59 -21.86 -23.39
CA THR A 168 10.63 -21.15 -22.62
C THR A 168 11.85 -20.69 -23.41
N SER A 169 11.80 -20.63 -24.74
CA SER A 169 12.93 -20.11 -25.53
C SER A 169 12.50 -19.23 -26.70
N THR A 170 13.04 -17.99 -26.66
CA THR A 170 13.39 -17.11 -27.79
C THR A 170 12.27 -16.63 -28.72
N GLU A 171 12.06 -15.30 -28.69
CA GLU A 171 11.34 -14.44 -29.65
C GLU A 171 9.87 -14.78 -29.96
N PRO A 172 8.94 -13.80 -29.94
CA PRO A 172 7.62 -13.99 -30.50
C PRO A 172 7.74 -13.97 -32.04
N ALA A 173 8.09 -15.11 -32.63
CA ALA A 173 7.78 -15.32 -34.03
C ALA A 173 6.25 -15.30 -34.19
N VAL A 174 5.77 -14.52 -35.15
CA VAL A 174 4.36 -14.27 -35.56
C VAL A 174 3.58 -15.57 -35.93
N SER A 175 4.10 -16.77 -35.67
CA SER A 175 3.63 -18.03 -36.29
C SER A 175 3.36 -19.20 -35.33
N LYS A 176 3.29 -19.02 -34.00
CA LYS A 176 2.95 -20.14 -33.11
C LYS A 176 1.43 -20.33 -32.98
N HIS A 177 0.89 -21.32 -33.69
CA HIS A 177 -0.49 -21.80 -33.58
C HIS A 177 -0.86 -22.13 -32.12
N TYR A 178 -1.90 -21.48 -31.58
CA TYR A 178 -2.40 -21.75 -30.23
C TYR A 178 -3.75 -22.48 -30.27
N ASN A 179 -3.75 -23.76 -29.89
CA ASN A 179 -4.95 -24.60 -29.90
C ASN A 179 -5.85 -24.43 -28.66
N GLY A 180 -5.46 -23.57 -27.71
CA GLY A 180 -6.11 -23.35 -26.40
C GLY A 180 -6.21 -24.62 -25.53
N TYR A 181 -5.85 -24.54 -24.25
CA TYR A 181 -6.03 -25.67 -23.34
C TYR A 181 -7.40 -25.62 -22.65
N ALA A 182 -7.79 -26.70 -21.95
CA ALA A 182 -8.94 -26.65 -21.05
C ALA A 182 -8.78 -25.48 -20.06
N ALA A 183 -9.87 -24.79 -19.74
CA ALA A 183 -9.85 -23.70 -18.76
C ALA A 183 -9.19 -24.16 -17.45
N ASP A 184 -8.27 -23.36 -16.92
CA ASP A 184 -7.50 -23.70 -15.71
C ASP A 184 -7.74 -22.65 -14.60
N PRO A 185 -8.85 -22.79 -13.86
CA PRO A 185 -9.19 -21.88 -12.76
C PRO A 185 -8.21 -21.96 -11.59
N LEU A 186 -7.27 -22.91 -11.61
CA LEU A 186 -6.30 -23.16 -10.54
C LEU A 186 -4.88 -22.72 -10.90
N SER A 187 -4.68 -22.10 -12.07
CA SER A 187 -3.38 -21.63 -12.56
C SER A 187 -2.63 -20.76 -11.56
N ALA A 188 -3.32 -19.78 -10.96
CA ALA A 188 -2.76 -18.94 -9.92
C ALA A 188 -2.36 -19.73 -8.66
N LEU A 189 -3.12 -20.77 -8.28
CA LEU A 189 -2.79 -21.64 -7.14
C LEU A 189 -1.59 -22.55 -7.41
N LYS A 190 -1.39 -22.97 -8.65
CA LYS A 190 -0.22 -23.77 -9.06
C LYS A 190 1.06 -22.95 -8.99
N LEU A 191 1.01 -21.68 -9.39
CA LEU A 191 2.16 -20.76 -9.45
C LEU A 191 2.85 -20.56 -8.09
N THR A 192 2.11 -20.53 -6.98
CA THR A 192 2.65 -20.29 -5.63
C THR A 192 2.80 -21.55 -4.78
N GLY A 193 2.36 -22.70 -5.31
CA GLY A 193 2.35 -23.98 -4.60
C GLY A 193 1.10 -24.25 -3.75
N VAL A 194 0.14 -23.33 -3.67
CA VAL A 194 -1.13 -23.52 -2.93
C VAL A 194 -1.89 -24.76 -3.41
N HIS A 195 -1.93 -25.01 -4.72
CA HIS A 195 -2.59 -26.20 -5.27
C HIS A 195 -1.98 -27.50 -4.72
N THR A 196 -0.64 -27.54 -4.58
CA THR A 196 0.06 -28.68 -3.98
C THR A 196 -0.32 -28.83 -2.51
N ILE A 197 -0.41 -27.72 -1.76
CA ILE A 197 -0.82 -27.75 -0.35
C ILE A 197 -2.23 -28.31 -0.19
N HIS A 198 -3.19 -27.90 -1.01
CA HIS A 198 -4.55 -28.43 -0.99
C HIS A 198 -4.60 -29.94 -1.25
N GLN A 199 -3.79 -30.44 -2.20
CA GLN A 199 -3.78 -31.86 -2.57
C GLN A 199 -3.11 -32.75 -1.53
N THR A 200 -2.19 -32.20 -0.74
CA THR A 200 -1.24 -33.00 0.05
C THR A 200 -1.34 -32.78 1.54
N THR A 201 -2.11 -31.78 1.95
CA THR A 201 -2.40 -31.47 3.34
C THR A 201 -3.92 -31.39 3.54
N LYS A 202 -4.35 -31.05 4.75
CA LYS A 202 -5.75 -30.72 5.05
C LYS A 202 -5.95 -29.22 5.28
N LEU A 203 -4.95 -28.39 4.96
CA LEU A 203 -5.00 -26.96 5.19
C LEU A 203 -5.96 -26.32 4.19
N ALA A 204 -6.93 -25.58 4.70
CA ALA A 204 -7.97 -24.90 3.97
C ALA A 204 -8.38 -23.55 4.61
N GLY A 205 -7.69 -23.09 5.66
CA GLY A 205 -8.05 -21.93 6.46
C GLY A 205 -9.10 -22.21 7.53
N THR A 206 -9.27 -23.47 7.95
CA THR A 206 -10.30 -23.86 8.91
C THR A 206 -10.10 -23.14 10.25
N GLY A 207 -11.16 -22.50 10.75
CA GLY A 207 -11.14 -21.81 12.04
C GLY A 207 -10.48 -20.43 12.01
N ILE A 208 -10.06 -19.95 10.84
CA ILE A 208 -9.50 -18.61 10.66
C ILE A 208 -10.59 -17.66 10.17
N LYS A 209 -10.63 -16.46 10.76
CA LYS A 209 -11.53 -15.38 10.36
C LYS A 209 -10.80 -14.33 9.53
N VAL A 210 -11.38 -13.96 8.38
CA VAL A 210 -10.82 -12.94 7.48
C VAL A 210 -11.82 -11.81 7.28
N GLY A 211 -11.43 -10.60 7.69
CA GLY A 211 -12.19 -9.37 7.44
C GLY A 211 -11.82 -8.77 6.09
N ILE A 212 -12.82 -8.53 5.25
CA ILE A 212 -12.66 -7.86 3.95
C ILE A 212 -13.24 -6.46 4.09
N LEU A 213 -12.39 -5.45 3.97
CA LEU A 213 -12.78 -4.04 3.93
C LEU A 213 -12.79 -3.63 2.46
N ASP A 214 -13.98 -3.54 1.86
CA ASP A 214 -14.13 -3.33 0.41
C ASP A 214 -15.54 -2.79 0.07
N THR A 215 -16.03 -3.05 -1.14
CA THR A 215 -17.37 -2.75 -1.67
C THR A 215 -18.47 -3.65 -1.12
N GLY A 216 -18.14 -4.57 -0.20
CA GLY A 216 -19.04 -5.56 0.39
C GLY A 216 -18.78 -6.97 -0.12
N ILE A 217 -19.69 -7.91 0.16
CA ILE A 217 -19.64 -9.28 -0.37
C ILE A 217 -21.05 -9.68 -0.80
N ASP A 218 -21.20 -10.20 -2.03
CA ASP A 218 -22.39 -10.95 -2.42
C ASP A 218 -22.43 -12.31 -1.71
N TYR A 219 -22.82 -12.27 -0.44
CA TYR A 219 -22.92 -13.46 0.41
C TYR A 219 -24.03 -14.42 -0.05
N GLU A 220 -24.90 -14.03 -0.99
CA GLU A 220 -25.90 -14.90 -1.61
C GLU A 220 -25.25 -15.85 -2.63
N HIS A 221 -24.01 -15.58 -3.03
CA HIS A 221 -23.24 -16.42 -3.94
C HIS A 221 -22.98 -17.83 -3.33
N PRO A 222 -23.36 -18.94 -3.99
CA PRO A 222 -23.18 -20.30 -3.46
C PRO A 222 -21.72 -20.65 -3.12
N THR A 223 -20.77 -20.24 -3.97
CA THR A 223 -19.31 -20.35 -3.75
C THR A 223 -18.84 -19.68 -2.45
N LEU A 224 -19.58 -18.70 -1.92
CA LEU A 224 -19.29 -17.98 -0.68
C LEU A 224 -20.21 -18.38 0.49
N GLY A 225 -21.04 -19.42 0.30
CA GLY A 225 -21.88 -20.02 1.35
C GLY A 225 -23.37 -19.69 1.26
N GLY A 226 -23.78 -18.73 0.43
CA GLY A 226 -25.20 -18.46 0.13
C GLY A 226 -26.04 -17.85 1.25
N CYS A 227 -25.43 -17.34 2.34
CA CYS A 227 -26.13 -16.67 3.42
C CYS A 227 -25.23 -15.72 4.23
N PHE A 228 -25.86 -14.84 5.02
CA PHE A 228 -25.20 -13.87 5.91
C PHE A 228 -25.64 -14.01 7.36
N GLY A 229 -24.68 -13.86 8.27
CA GLY A 229 -24.90 -13.81 9.72
C GLY A 229 -24.50 -15.08 10.47
N PRO A 230 -24.88 -15.22 11.76
CA PRO A 230 -24.45 -16.34 12.58
C PRO A 230 -24.77 -17.71 11.96
N GLY A 231 -23.74 -18.56 11.82
CA GLY A 231 -23.84 -19.89 11.20
C GLY A 231 -23.59 -19.92 9.69
N CYS A 232 -23.45 -18.75 9.05
CA CYS A 232 -23.04 -18.63 7.64
C CYS A 232 -21.52 -18.57 7.48
N ARG A 233 -21.03 -18.72 6.24
CA ARG A 233 -19.61 -18.49 5.91
C ARG A 233 -19.26 -17.00 5.99
N VAL A 234 -20.14 -16.13 5.51
CA VAL A 234 -20.06 -14.68 5.77
C VAL A 234 -20.83 -14.40 7.06
N ALA A 235 -20.12 -14.45 8.18
CA ALA A 235 -20.74 -14.49 9.51
C ALA A 235 -20.83 -13.12 10.20
N TYR A 236 -19.94 -12.20 9.81
CA TYR A 236 -19.78 -10.88 10.42
C TYR A 236 -19.83 -9.80 9.34
N GLY A 237 -20.00 -8.55 9.74
CA GLY A 237 -19.93 -7.43 8.82
C GLY A 237 -20.92 -6.31 9.06
N TYR A 238 -20.67 -5.18 8.40
CA TYR A 238 -21.48 -3.97 8.47
C TYR A 238 -21.30 -3.14 7.20
N ASP A 239 -22.36 -2.46 6.77
CA ASP A 239 -22.33 -1.48 5.68
C ASP A 239 -22.21 -0.07 6.27
N PHE A 240 -21.06 0.56 6.08
CA PHE A 240 -20.78 1.89 6.63
C PHE A 240 -21.29 3.02 5.74
N VAL A 241 -21.75 2.73 4.52
CA VAL A 241 -21.99 3.76 3.50
C VAL A 241 -23.32 3.62 2.77
N GLY A 242 -23.83 2.41 2.57
CA GLY A 242 -25.00 2.17 1.71
C GLY A 242 -24.71 2.40 0.22
N ASP A 243 -25.72 2.19 -0.61
CA ASP A 243 -25.59 2.34 -2.08
C ASP A 243 -25.41 3.80 -2.51
N ASP A 244 -26.04 4.73 -1.79
CA ASP A 244 -26.02 6.18 -2.01
C ASP A 244 -24.84 6.90 -1.32
N GLY A 245 -24.02 6.16 -0.57
CA GLY A 245 -22.91 6.69 0.21
C GLY A 245 -23.29 7.37 1.52
N ASN A 246 -24.57 7.40 1.89
CA ASN A 246 -25.08 8.09 3.07
C ASN A 246 -26.03 7.25 3.95
N THR A 247 -26.36 6.03 3.55
CA THR A 247 -27.33 5.16 4.24
C THR A 247 -26.67 3.89 4.77
N PRO A 248 -25.90 3.97 5.88
CA PRO A 248 -25.28 2.80 6.50
C PRO A 248 -26.33 1.79 6.98
N GLY A 249 -25.95 0.52 7.05
CA GLY A 249 -26.86 -0.55 7.43
C GLY A 249 -26.17 -1.85 7.86
N PRO A 250 -26.94 -2.80 8.41
CA PRO A 250 -26.37 -4.03 8.95
C PRO A 250 -26.01 -5.08 7.89
N ARG A 251 -26.24 -4.80 6.59
CA ARG A 251 -26.08 -5.77 5.50
C ARG A 251 -25.08 -5.28 4.46
N PRO A 252 -23.83 -5.77 4.48
CA PRO A 252 -22.73 -5.35 3.60
C PRO A 252 -22.78 -6.07 2.25
N LEU A 253 -23.93 -6.00 1.57
CA LEU A 253 -24.18 -6.73 0.34
C LEU A 253 -23.62 -5.97 -0.87
N ASP A 254 -22.81 -6.64 -1.67
CA ASP A 254 -22.21 -6.07 -2.88
C ASP A 254 -23.03 -6.47 -4.12
N LYS A 255 -23.81 -5.53 -4.65
CA LYS A 255 -24.65 -5.73 -5.85
C LYS A 255 -24.35 -4.76 -6.99
N CYS A 256 -23.38 -3.86 -6.83
CA CYS A 256 -23.11 -2.81 -7.81
C CYS A 256 -21.67 -2.81 -8.34
N HIS A 257 -20.66 -3.09 -7.52
CA HIS A 257 -19.25 -3.05 -7.95
C HIS A 257 -18.68 -4.43 -8.20
N GLY A 258 -18.91 -5.37 -7.28
CA GLY A 258 -18.41 -6.75 -7.38
C GLY A 258 -16.97 -6.98 -6.93
N HIS A 259 -16.22 -5.91 -6.66
CA HIS A 259 -14.80 -5.98 -6.34
C HIS A 259 -14.52 -6.74 -5.02
N GLY A 260 -15.32 -6.49 -3.98
CA GLY A 260 -15.19 -7.15 -2.69
C GLY A 260 -15.64 -8.62 -2.74
N THR A 261 -16.68 -8.90 -3.54
CA THR A 261 -17.08 -10.27 -3.88
C THR A 261 -15.98 -11.03 -4.61
N HIS A 262 -15.25 -10.36 -5.52
CA HIS A 262 -14.10 -10.93 -6.23
C HIS A 262 -12.95 -11.26 -5.29
N CYS A 263 -12.60 -10.31 -4.42
CA CYS A 263 -11.60 -10.52 -3.38
C CYS A 263 -11.97 -11.70 -2.46
N ALA A 264 -13.22 -11.80 -2.02
CA ALA A 264 -13.69 -12.90 -1.18
C ALA A 264 -13.51 -14.27 -1.83
N GLY A 265 -13.79 -14.38 -3.13
CA GLY A 265 -13.58 -15.62 -3.88
C GLY A 265 -12.12 -16.05 -3.97
N ILE A 266 -11.19 -15.09 -4.13
CA ILE A 266 -9.75 -15.36 -4.17
C ILE A 266 -9.28 -15.92 -2.83
N ILE A 267 -9.72 -15.32 -1.72
CA ILE A 267 -9.39 -15.79 -0.37
C ILE A 267 -9.96 -17.18 -0.15
N GLY A 268 -11.26 -17.36 -0.35
CA GLY A 268 -11.94 -18.53 0.21
C GLY A 268 -13.15 -19.02 -0.55
N GLY A 269 -13.29 -18.72 -1.84
CA GLY A 269 -14.35 -19.29 -2.66
C GLY A 269 -14.24 -20.82 -2.74
N MET A 270 -15.37 -21.52 -2.60
CA MET A 270 -15.44 -22.97 -2.79
C MET A 270 -16.61 -23.30 -3.70
N ASP A 271 -16.33 -23.50 -4.99
CA ASP A 271 -17.38 -23.83 -5.95
C ASP A 271 -17.95 -25.23 -5.66
N PRO A 272 -19.25 -25.35 -5.33
CA PRO A 272 -19.87 -26.64 -5.02
C PRO A 272 -19.95 -27.56 -6.24
N ASP A 273 -20.03 -26.98 -7.44
CA ASP A 273 -20.34 -27.70 -8.68
C ASP A 273 -19.13 -27.82 -9.62
N GLY A 274 -18.04 -27.10 -9.31
CA GLY A 274 -16.86 -27.02 -10.15
C GLY A 274 -15.52 -27.07 -9.40
N PRO A 275 -14.41 -27.00 -10.15
CA PRO A 275 -13.07 -27.16 -9.60
C PRO A 275 -12.52 -25.90 -8.93
N PHE A 276 -13.18 -24.75 -9.03
CA PHE A 276 -12.66 -23.48 -8.52
C PHE A 276 -12.52 -23.49 -6.99
N ARG A 277 -11.34 -23.11 -6.50
CA ARG A 277 -11.04 -22.96 -5.08
C ARG A 277 -10.24 -21.67 -4.88
N GLY A 278 -10.59 -20.91 -3.84
CA GLY A 278 -9.74 -19.86 -3.30
C GLY A 278 -8.57 -20.45 -2.50
N VAL A 279 -7.65 -19.59 -2.07
CA VAL A 279 -6.41 -20.00 -1.39
C VAL A 279 -6.69 -20.74 -0.07
N ALA A 280 -7.65 -20.26 0.71
CA ALA A 280 -8.09 -20.77 1.99
C ALA A 280 -9.63 -20.93 1.99
N TYR A 281 -10.11 -21.93 1.27
CA TYR A 281 -11.54 -22.12 0.94
C TYR A 281 -12.47 -22.50 2.11
N ASN A 282 -11.96 -22.60 3.34
CA ASN A 282 -12.74 -22.92 4.55
C ASN A 282 -12.65 -21.82 5.64
N VAL A 283 -12.21 -20.60 5.29
CA VAL A 283 -12.27 -19.45 6.19
C VAL A 283 -13.70 -18.99 6.46
N THR A 284 -13.88 -18.31 7.58
CA THR A 284 -15.08 -17.50 7.90
C THR A 284 -14.80 -16.04 7.56
N PHE A 285 -15.75 -15.37 6.90
CA PHE A 285 -15.62 -13.98 6.49
C PHE A 285 -16.31 -13.00 7.44
N GLY A 286 -15.70 -11.83 7.58
CA GLY A 286 -16.38 -10.59 7.96
C GLY A 286 -16.41 -9.63 6.78
N ALA A 287 -17.59 -9.15 6.39
CA ALA A 287 -17.77 -8.24 5.26
C ALA A 287 -17.95 -6.79 5.74
N TYR A 288 -16.97 -5.92 5.53
CA TYR A 288 -17.04 -4.52 5.97
C TYR A 288 -17.11 -3.64 4.72
N ARG A 289 -18.34 -3.22 4.37
CA ARG A 289 -18.57 -2.40 3.17
C ARG A 289 -18.27 -0.95 3.50
N ILE A 290 -17.24 -0.41 2.84
CA ILE A 290 -16.71 0.94 3.05
C ILE A 290 -16.83 1.83 1.81
N MET A 291 -17.18 1.25 0.66
CA MET A 291 -17.37 1.96 -0.61
C MET A 291 -18.81 1.80 -1.09
N SER A 292 -19.38 2.92 -1.55
CA SER A 292 -20.75 2.96 -2.07
C SER A 292 -20.76 2.54 -3.54
N CYS A 293 -21.92 2.62 -4.20
CA CYS A 293 -21.97 2.36 -5.63
C CYS A 293 -21.40 3.49 -6.48
N THR A 294 -21.19 4.69 -5.92
CA THR A 294 -20.81 5.90 -6.66
C THR A 294 -19.57 6.60 -6.10
N SER A 295 -19.11 6.24 -4.90
CA SER A 295 -18.02 6.90 -4.20
C SER A 295 -17.06 5.93 -3.53
N GLY A 296 -15.81 6.36 -3.41
CA GLY A 296 -14.78 5.67 -2.64
C GLY A 296 -15.01 5.75 -1.12
N ALA A 297 -14.06 5.23 -0.36
CA ALA A 297 -14.10 5.24 1.10
C ALA A 297 -13.38 6.47 1.67
N SER A 298 -13.98 7.13 2.67
CA SER A 298 -13.29 8.15 3.46
C SER A 298 -12.35 7.50 4.49
N ASP A 299 -11.29 8.22 4.88
CA ASP A 299 -10.34 7.75 5.90
C ASP A 299 -11.05 7.38 7.21
N SER A 300 -12.06 8.16 7.64
CA SER A 300 -12.82 7.89 8.85
C SER A 300 -13.63 6.59 8.78
N VAL A 301 -14.26 6.30 7.63
CA VAL A 301 -14.98 5.04 7.40
C VAL A 301 -14.01 3.86 7.42
N VAL A 302 -12.83 4.00 6.80
CA VAL A 302 -11.80 2.96 6.82
C VAL A 302 -11.35 2.65 8.25
N ILE A 303 -11.05 3.68 9.05
CA ILE A 303 -10.62 3.51 10.45
C ILE A 303 -11.72 2.82 11.28
N ASN A 304 -12.97 3.27 11.16
CA ASN A 304 -14.11 2.65 11.86
C ASN A 304 -14.30 1.18 11.47
N ALA A 305 -14.10 0.85 10.19
CA ALA A 305 -14.18 -0.53 9.71
C ALA A 305 -13.05 -1.41 10.25
N ILE A 306 -11.83 -0.88 10.37
CA ILE A 306 -10.69 -1.58 11.01
C ILE A 306 -11.03 -1.90 12.46
N GLU A 307 -11.49 -0.91 13.23
CA GLU A 307 -11.87 -1.08 14.62
C GLU A 307 -12.98 -2.12 14.80
N MET A 308 -14.02 -2.07 13.96
CA MET A 308 -15.10 -3.04 14.00
C MET A 308 -14.62 -4.45 13.65
N ALA A 309 -13.76 -4.59 12.63
CA ALA A 309 -13.22 -5.89 12.25
C ALA A 309 -12.35 -6.51 13.36
N MET A 310 -11.55 -5.68 14.04
CA MET A 310 -10.80 -6.12 15.22
C MET A 310 -11.73 -6.54 16.36
N LYS A 311 -12.81 -5.78 16.61
CA LYS A 311 -13.81 -6.10 17.64
C LYS A 311 -14.56 -7.42 17.36
N ASP A 312 -14.85 -7.71 16.10
CA ASP A 312 -15.46 -8.99 15.67
C ASP A 312 -14.47 -10.17 15.74
N GLY A 313 -13.22 -9.89 16.09
CA GLY A 313 -12.17 -10.87 16.35
C GLY A 313 -11.64 -11.50 15.07
N MET A 314 -11.57 -10.73 13.97
CA MET A 314 -10.90 -11.16 12.75
C MET A 314 -9.42 -11.47 13.02
N ASP A 315 -8.87 -12.50 12.38
CA ASP A 315 -7.44 -12.83 12.49
C ASP A 315 -6.60 -12.12 11.41
N ILE A 316 -7.25 -11.79 10.30
CA ILE A 316 -6.64 -11.18 9.11
C ILE A 316 -7.57 -10.08 8.60
N LEU A 317 -7.02 -8.92 8.27
CA LEU A 317 -7.70 -7.85 7.53
C LEU A 317 -7.12 -7.79 6.11
N SER A 318 -7.99 -7.91 5.10
CA SER A 318 -7.65 -7.75 3.69
C SER A 318 -8.19 -6.41 3.19
N MET A 319 -7.31 -5.54 2.71
CA MET A 319 -7.63 -4.19 2.25
C MET A 319 -7.14 -4.00 0.81
N SER A 320 -8.05 -4.12 -0.15
CA SER A 320 -7.73 -4.08 -1.57
C SER A 320 -7.99 -2.69 -2.18
N PHE A 321 -7.55 -1.65 -1.48
CA PHE A 321 -7.72 -0.26 -1.87
C PHE A 321 -6.54 0.57 -1.38
N GLY A 322 -6.39 1.78 -1.93
CA GLY A 322 -5.45 2.76 -1.44
C GLY A 322 -5.33 3.97 -2.35
N ALA A 323 -4.66 4.99 -1.84
CA ALA A 323 -4.29 6.20 -2.57
C ALA A 323 -2.82 6.53 -2.27
N TRP A 324 -2.14 7.23 -3.17
CA TRP A 324 -0.74 7.63 -2.96
C TRP A 324 -0.59 8.34 -1.61
N GLY A 325 0.39 7.93 -0.81
CA GLY A 325 0.46 8.35 0.57
C GLY A 325 1.74 7.95 1.28
N TRP A 326 1.79 8.29 2.56
CA TRP A 326 2.92 8.10 3.45
C TRP A 326 2.57 7.11 4.56
N ALA A 327 3.57 6.57 5.25
CA ALA A 327 3.33 5.70 6.41
C ALA A 327 2.56 6.43 7.53
N GLU A 328 2.68 7.76 7.60
CA GLU A 328 2.00 8.65 8.52
C GLU A 328 0.59 9.06 8.09
N SER A 329 0.16 8.72 6.88
CA SER A 329 -1.24 8.92 6.47
C SER A 329 -2.19 8.18 7.42
N ALA A 330 -3.34 8.77 7.75
CA ALA A 330 -4.23 8.27 8.81
C ALA A 330 -4.59 6.78 8.65
N THR A 331 -4.91 6.35 7.43
CA THR A 331 -5.23 4.95 7.12
C THR A 331 -4.01 4.02 7.24
N ALA A 332 -2.81 4.48 6.87
CA ALA A 332 -1.55 3.71 7.02
C ALA A 332 -1.14 3.57 8.49
N ALA A 333 -1.33 4.62 9.29
CA ALA A 333 -1.12 4.59 10.73
C ALA A 333 -2.10 3.63 11.41
N ALA A 334 -3.39 3.70 11.06
CA ALA A 334 -4.42 2.79 11.57
C ALA A 334 -4.14 1.33 11.18
N ALA A 335 -3.77 1.07 9.91
CA ALA A 335 -3.38 -0.26 9.45
C ALA A 335 -2.13 -0.79 10.17
N SER A 336 -1.15 0.08 10.43
CA SER A 336 0.06 -0.29 11.19
C SER A 336 -0.25 -0.65 12.64
N SER A 337 -1.13 0.12 13.29
CA SER A 337 -1.60 -0.14 14.65
C SER A 337 -2.38 -1.46 14.74
N ALA A 338 -3.32 -1.71 13.80
CA ALA A 338 -4.03 -2.98 13.71
C ALA A 338 -3.07 -4.16 13.48
N ALA A 339 -2.00 -3.95 12.70
CA ALA A 339 -0.98 -4.96 12.40
C ALA A 339 -0.13 -5.40 13.60
N GLU A 340 -0.24 -4.73 14.76
CA GLU A 340 0.35 -5.21 16.02
C GLU A 340 -0.41 -6.41 16.60
N HIS A 341 -1.66 -6.60 16.20
CA HIS A 341 -2.57 -7.58 16.79
C HIS A 341 -3.10 -8.63 15.80
N VAL A 342 -3.35 -8.22 14.55
CA VAL A 342 -3.91 -9.07 13.49
C VAL A 342 -3.10 -8.91 12.21
N ALA A 343 -3.08 -9.90 11.33
CA ALA A 343 -2.37 -9.73 10.07
C ALA A 343 -3.12 -8.73 9.18
N VAL A 344 -2.49 -7.64 8.78
CA VAL A 344 -3.07 -6.65 7.85
C VAL A 344 -2.38 -6.78 6.51
N VAL A 345 -3.13 -7.14 5.48
CA VAL A 345 -2.65 -7.34 4.11
C VAL A 345 -3.28 -6.29 3.22
N VAL A 346 -2.45 -5.57 2.46
CA VAL A 346 -2.89 -4.39 1.69
C VAL A 346 -2.28 -4.40 0.28
N ALA A 347 -3.08 -4.03 -0.71
CA ALA A 347 -2.63 -3.84 -2.08
C ALA A 347 -1.73 -2.60 -2.22
N VAL A 348 -0.58 -2.71 -2.89
CA VAL A 348 0.37 -1.58 -3.01
C VAL A 348 -0.11 -0.43 -3.91
N GLY A 349 -1.02 -0.72 -4.86
CA GLY A 349 -1.54 0.24 -5.84
C GLY A 349 -1.31 -0.20 -7.29
N ASN A 350 -2.03 0.43 -8.23
CA ASN A 350 -2.05 0.06 -9.66
C ASN A 350 -1.50 1.17 -10.58
N ASP A 351 -0.63 2.02 -10.05
CA ASP A 351 -0.12 3.20 -10.75
C ASP A 351 1.34 3.04 -11.21
N GLY A 352 1.83 1.81 -11.34
CA GLY A 352 3.22 1.53 -11.75
C GLY A 352 3.59 2.13 -13.12
N ASP A 353 2.63 2.26 -14.02
CA ASP A 353 2.81 2.88 -15.35
C ASP A 353 2.88 4.42 -15.29
N LYS A 354 2.77 5.00 -14.09
CA LYS A 354 3.00 6.44 -13.81
C LYS A 354 4.37 6.68 -13.14
N GLY A 355 5.22 5.67 -13.05
CA GLY A 355 6.57 5.75 -12.52
C GLY A 355 6.68 5.50 -11.02
N ILE A 356 7.70 6.12 -10.40
CA ILE A 356 8.04 5.99 -8.97
C ILE A 356 7.11 6.83 -8.08
N TRP A 357 7.16 6.61 -6.76
CA TRP A 357 6.32 7.29 -5.77
C TRP A 357 4.82 7.04 -5.98
N THR A 358 4.48 5.78 -6.30
CA THR A 358 3.12 5.34 -6.62
C THR A 358 2.55 4.35 -5.62
N SER A 359 3.34 3.98 -4.60
CA SER A 359 2.86 3.22 -3.43
C SER A 359 1.95 4.08 -2.55
N GLY A 360 0.86 3.49 -2.07
CA GLY A 360 -0.18 4.21 -1.36
C GLY A 360 -0.45 3.79 0.09
N ALA A 361 -1.13 4.66 0.83
CA ALA A 361 -1.78 4.34 2.10
C ALA A 361 -3.09 3.56 1.81
N PRO A 362 -3.45 2.53 2.61
CA PRO A 362 -2.80 2.13 3.86
C PRO A 362 -1.56 1.23 3.69
N SER A 363 -1.22 0.82 2.46
CA SER A 363 -0.22 -0.22 2.21
C SER A 363 1.20 0.13 2.64
N VAL A 364 1.55 1.41 2.65
CA VAL A 364 2.85 1.90 3.13
C VAL A 364 3.00 1.87 4.65
N GLY A 365 1.97 1.49 5.39
CA GLY A 365 2.07 1.28 6.84
C GLY A 365 3.18 0.30 7.22
N TYR A 366 4.03 0.67 8.17
CA TYR A 366 5.27 -0.05 8.52
C TYR A 366 5.06 -1.54 8.85
N GLN A 367 3.97 -1.85 9.54
CA GLN A 367 3.67 -3.20 10.01
C GLN A 367 2.73 -3.98 9.07
N ALA A 368 2.03 -3.29 8.18
CA ALA A 368 1.17 -3.91 7.17
C ALA A 368 1.99 -4.70 6.14
N ILE A 369 1.40 -5.76 5.59
CA ILE A 369 1.97 -6.56 4.50
C ILE A 369 1.51 -5.95 3.18
N SER A 370 2.41 -5.25 2.50
CA SER A 370 2.17 -4.63 1.19
C SER A 370 2.38 -5.62 0.06
N VAL A 371 1.41 -5.72 -0.85
CA VAL A 371 1.37 -6.76 -1.88
C VAL A 371 1.40 -6.18 -3.30
N ALA A 372 2.43 -6.55 -4.06
CA ALA A 372 2.54 -6.35 -5.50
C ALA A 372 1.82 -7.43 -6.32
N SER A 373 1.50 -7.09 -7.56
CA SER A 373 0.86 -7.98 -8.52
C SER A 373 1.87 -8.62 -9.45
N ILE A 374 1.66 -9.90 -9.73
CA ILE A 374 2.31 -10.61 -10.84
C ILE A 374 1.27 -11.14 -11.82
N ASN A 375 1.72 -11.36 -13.05
CA ASN A 375 0.92 -11.95 -14.11
C ASN A 375 0.70 -13.44 -13.87
N ASN A 376 -0.56 -13.90 -14.00
CA ASN A 376 -0.89 -15.32 -14.01
C ASN A 376 -0.19 -16.04 -15.18
N TYR A 377 -0.14 -17.39 -15.18
CA TYR A 377 0.42 -18.15 -16.31
C TYR A 377 -0.51 -18.21 -17.51
N VAL A 378 -1.82 -18.32 -17.25
CA VAL A 378 -2.84 -18.44 -18.28
C VAL A 378 -4.03 -17.54 -17.96
N ILE A 379 -4.75 -17.18 -19.00
CA ILE A 379 -6.00 -16.43 -18.98
C ILE A 379 -7.09 -17.31 -19.58
N SER A 380 -8.30 -17.28 -19.04
CA SER A 380 -9.42 -18.07 -19.57
C SER A 380 -10.27 -17.19 -20.48
N GLU A 381 -10.29 -17.43 -21.78
CA GLU A 381 -10.98 -16.54 -22.71
C GLU A 381 -11.93 -17.26 -23.65
N TYR A 382 -12.94 -16.53 -24.09
CA TYR A 382 -13.71 -16.92 -25.26
C TYR A 382 -12.83 -16.80 -26.51
N TYR A 383 -13.22 -17.54 -27.54
CA TYR A 383 -12.42 -17.61 -28.75
C TYR A 383 -13.29 -17.71 -30.00
N MET A 384 -12.72 -17.27 -31.12
CA MET A 384 -13.29 -17.47 -32.45
C MET A 384 -12.53 -18.56 -33.19
N ILE A 385 -13.25 -19.26 -34.06
CA ILE A 385 -12.72 -20.32 -34.91
C ILE A 385 -12.79 -19.84 -36.37
N PRO A 386 -11.65 -19.67 -37.06
CA PRO A 386 -11.61 -19.40 -38.48
C PRO A 386 -11.93 -20.67 -39.29
N ASP A 387 -12.69 -20.53 -40.36
CA ASP A 387 -13.06 -21.66 -41.22
C ASP A 387 -11.89 -22.20 -42.06
N ILE A 388 -10.85 -21.39 -42.25
CA ILE A 388 -9.61 -21.77 -42.94
C ILE A 388 -8.69 -22.68 -42.10
N ASP A 389 -8.75 -22.58 -40.76
CA ASP A 389 -7.98 -23.42 -39.85
C ASP A 389 -8.71 -23.55 -38.50
N SER A 390 -9.51 -24.60 -38.37
CA SER A 390 -10.25 -24.87 -37.12
C SER A 390 -9.38 -25.19 -35.90
N SER A 391 -8.06 -25.38 -36.09
CA SER A 391 -7.12 -25.57 -34.97
C SER A 391 -6.63 -24.23 -34.40
N TYR A 392 -6.63 -23.16 -35.20
CA TYR A 392 -6.22 -21.84 -34.75
C TYR A 392 -7.36 -21.16 -33.98
N LEU A 393 -7.15 -20.88 -32.69
CA LEU A 393 -8.17 -20.21 -31.88
C LEU A 393 -7.78 -18.75 -31.65
N LEU A 394 -8.62 -17.85 -32.14
CA LEU A 394 -8.50 -16.41 -31.93
C LEU A 394 -9.11 -16.05 -30.58
N SER A 395 -8.29 -15.87 -29.55
CA SER A 395 -8.80 -15.44 -28.25
C SER A 395 -9.29 -14.00 -28.32
N TYR A 396 -10.39 -13.71 -27.63
CA TYR A 396 -10.96 -12.37 -27.64
C TYR A 396 -11.52 -11.96 -26.28
N GLN A 397 -11.51 -10.65 -26.04
CA GLN A 397 -12.15 -10.03 -24.89
C GLN A 397 -13.29 -9.10 -25.34
N MET A 398 -14.35 -9.07 -24.54
CA MET A 398 -15.46 -8.11 -24.66
C MET A 398 -15.58 -7.33 -23.36
N GLY A 399 -15.47 -6.00 -23.46
CA GLY A 399 -15.56 -5.11 -22.31
C GLY A 399 -14.52 -5.36 -21.21
N ILE A 400 -14.79 -4.79 -20.04
CA ILE A 400 -13.96 -4.98 -18.85
C ILE A 400 -14.22 -6.40 -18.31
N ASN A 401 -13.14 -7.10 -17.96
CA ASN A 401 -13.15 -8.35 -17.17
C ASN A 401 -13.69 -9.64 -17.83
N GLY A 402 -13.77 -9.68 -19.18
CA GLY A 402 -14.10 -10.90 -19.90
C GLY A 402 -15.53 -11.39 -19.62
N SER A 403 -16.43 -10.43 -19.37
CA SER A 403 -17.86 -10.65 -19.18
C SER A 403 -18.41 -11.55 -20.29
N LYS A 404 -19.41 -12.39 -19.96
CA LYS A 404 -20.05 -13.26 -20.95
C LYS A 404 -20.46 -12.40 -22.17
N PRO A 405 -20.06 -12.78 -23.39
CA PRO A 405 -20.49 -12.08 -24.59
C PRO A 405 -22.00 -11.89 -24.56
N ALA A 406 -22.48 -10.67 -24.86
CA ALA A 406 -23.85 -10.53 -25.34
C ALA A 406 -23.99 -11.54 -26.49
N VAL A 407 -25.00 -12.42 -26.45
CA VAL A 407 -25.05 -13.63 -27.29
C VAL A 407 -24.79 -13.27 -28.75
N ILE A 408 -23.54 -13.43 -29.20
CA ILE A 408 -23.19 -13.34 -30.60
C ILE A 408 -23.54 -14.70 -31.18
N ASP A 409 -24.36 -14.66 -32.23
CA ASP A 409 -24.77 -15.82 -32.99
C ASP A 409 -23.53 -16.69 -33.33
N THR A 410 -23.64 -18.00 -33.09
CA THR A 410 -22.53 -18.96 -33.26
C THR A 410 -22.43 -19.48 -34.70
N ARG A 411 -23.07 -18.83 -35.67
CA ARG A 411 -22.88 -19.12 -37.09
C ARG A 411 -21.61 -18.43 -37.64
N PRO A 412 -21.03 -18.95 -38.73
CA PRO A 412 -19.86 -18.34 -39.35
C PRO A 412 -20.23 -17.02 -40.06
N PHE A 413 -19.46 -15.96 -39.79
CA PHE A 413 -19.62 -14.65 -40.42
C PHE A 413 -18.37 -14.26 -41.23
N PRO A 414 -18.53 -13.71 -42.45
CA PRO A 414 -17.41 -13.23 -43.24
C PRO A 414 -16.73 -12.03 -42.56
N VAL A 415 -15.40 -11.97 -42.66
CA VAL A 415 -14.59 -10.88 -42.11
C VAL A 415 -14.20 -9.89 -43.21
N ILE A 416 -14.15 -8.60 -42.87
CA ILE A 416 -13.62 -7.55 -43.74
C ILE A 416 -12.64 -6.67 -42.96
N ASP A 417 -11.41 -6.54 -43.47
CA ASP A 417 -10.43 -5.60 -42.94
C ASP A 417 -10.65 -4.21 -43.54
N ILE A 418 -10.97 -3.24 -42.69
CA ILE A 418 -11.28 -1.86 -43.07
C ILE A 418 -10.10 -0.91 -42.84
N THR A 419 -8.99 -1.39 -42.29
CA THR A 419 -7.90 -0.56 -41.76
C THR A 419 -7.44 0.49 -42.77
N SER A 420 -7.23 0.08 -44.02
CA SER A 420 -6.81 0.93 -45.13
C SER A 420 -7.85 1.93 -45.64
N SER A 421 -9.12 1.80 -45.24
CA SER A 421 -10.26 2.60 -45.71
C SER A 421 -10.72 3.65 -44.70
N CYS A 422 -10.00 3.82 -43.59
CA CYS A 422 -10.35 4.78 -42.57
C CYS A 422 -9.97 6.23 -42.91
N PRO A 423 -10.73 7.23 -42.43
CA PRO A 423 -11.90 7.08 -41.56
C PRO A 423 -13.21 6.74 -42.29
N ASN A 424 -13.29 6.96 -43.61
CA ASN A 424 -14.54 6.91 -44.38
C ASN A 424 -14.83 5.53 -44.97
N ILE A 425 -15.56 4.70 -44.24
CA ILE A 425 -15.87 3.33 -44.63
C ILE A 425 -17.13 3.32 -45.49
N THR A 426 -16.96 3.26 -46.81
CA THR A 426 -18.05 3.28 -47.81
C THR A 426 -18.47 1.89 -48.30
N MET A 427 -17.67 0.87 -47.99
CA MET A 427 -17.96 -0.53 -48.33
C MET A 427 -19.10 -1.10 -47.49
N ASN A 428 -19.86 -2.05 -48.05
CA ASN A 428 -20.97 -2.68 -47.35
C ASN A 428 -20.47 -3.68 -46.28
N VAL A 429 -20.73 -3.36 -45.01
CA VAL A 429 -20.38 -4.19 -43.84
C VAL A 429 -21.55 -5.00 -43.28
N THR A 430 -22.73 -4.92 -43.89
CA THR A 430 -23.95 -5.60 -43.40
C THR A 430 -23.72 -7.11 -43.26
N GLY A 431 -23.91 -7.64 -42.04
CA GLY A 431 -23.78 -9.07 -41.78
C GLY A 431 -22.33 -9.59 -41.77
N LYS A 432 -21.33 -8.70 -41.71
CA LYS A 432 -19.91 -9.03 -41.66
C LYS A 432 -19.30 -8.69 -40.30
N ILE A 433 -18.20 -9.35 -39.97
CA ILE A 433 -17.29 -8.93 -38.90
C ILE A 433 -16.31 -7.93 -39.50
N VAL A 434 -16.11 -6.80 -38.84
CA VAL A 434 -15.16 -5.76 -39.24
C VAL A 434 -13.87 -5.93 -38.46
N LEU A 435 -12.72 -5.95 -39.11
CA LEU A 435 -11.39 -5.94 -38.49
C LEU A 435 -10.71 -4.58 -38.69
N GLN A 436 -10.07 -4.06 -37.65
CA GLN A 436 -9.42 -2.76 -37.65
C GLN A 436 -8.15 -2.74 -36.80
N ASN A 437 -7.07 -2.20 -37.36
CA ASN A 437 -5.88 -1.79 -36.60
C ASN A 437 -6.07 -0.36 -36.04
N LEU A 438 -6.09 -0.19 -34.71
CA LEU A 438 -6.29 1.11 -34.07
C LEU A 438 -5.12 2.10 -34.26
N ALA A 439 -3.91 1.61 -34.51
CA ALA A 439 -2.75 2.46 -34.77
C ALA A 439 -2.87 3.17 -36.13
N GLU A 440 -3.49 2.51 -37.10
CA GLU A 440 -3.65 3.03 -38.47
C GLU A 440 -5.04 3.65 -38.69
N CYS A 441 -6.04 3.14 -37.99
CA CYS A 441 -7.42 3.58 -38.05
C CYS A 441 -7.90 3.92 -36.64
N SER A 442 -7.80 5.18 -36.23
CA SER A 442 -8.22 5.62 -34.89
C SER A 442 -9.66 6.14 -34.82
N LYS A 443 -10.33 6.31 -35.97
CA LYS A 443 -11.72 6.80 -36.08
C LYS A 443 -12.52 5.89 -36.99
N LEU A 444 -13.66 5.41 -36.49
CA LEU A 444 -14.65 4.63 -37.21
C LEU A 444 -15.81 5.53 -37.64
N ASP A 445 -16.01 5.67 -38.95
CA ASP A 445 -17.22 6.24 -39.53
C ASP A 445 -17.81 5.27 -40.56
N ILE A 446 -18.72 4.41 -40.09
CA ILE A 446 -19.39 3.39 -40.89
C ILE A 446 -20.69 3.98 -41.43
N THR A 447 -20.71 4.27 -42.74
CA THR A 447 -21.85 4.92 -43.40
C THR A 447 -22.73 3.95 -44.21
N ASN A 448 -22.29 2.70 -44.41
CA ASN A 448 -22.95 1.74 -45.30
C ASN A 448 -23.09 0.33 -44.68
N GLY A 449 -24.16 0.13 -43.92
CA GLY A 449 -24.53 -1.15 -43.31
C GLY A 449 -24.14 -1.28 -41.83
N GLN A 450 -24.70 -2.28 -41.16
CA GLN A 450 -24.42 -2.56 -39.74
C GLN A 450 -23.61 -3.86 -39.60
N PRO A 451 -22.39 -3.82 -39.03
CA PRO A 451 -21.60 -5.02 -38.80
C PRO A 451 -22.17 -5.89 -37.68
N VAL A 452 -21.78 -7.16 -37.68
CA VAL A 452 -22.13 -8.14 -36.64
C VAL A 452 -21.28 -7.93 -35.39
N ALA A 453 -20.00 -7.61 -35.59
CA ALA A 453 -19.04 -7.26 -34.55
C ALA A 453 -17.89 -6.45 -35.15
N ILE A 454 -17.21 -5.68 -34.33
CA ILE A 454 -15.99 -4.94 -34.67
C ILE A 454 -14.84 -5.51 -33.84
N LEU A 455 -13.83 -6.07 -34.51
CA LEU A 455 -12.59 -6.59 -33.94
C LEU A 455 -11.50 -5.52 -34.04
N MET A 456 -10.89 -5.19 -32.91
CA MET A 456 -9.83 -4.20 -32.80
C MET A 456 -8.52 -4.83 -32.32
N TYR A 457 -7.41 -4.41 -32.92
CA TYR A 457 -6.05 -4.74 -32.48
C TYR A 457 -5.10 -3.58 -32.77
N THR A 458 -3.86 -3.61 -32.25
CA THR A 458 -2.85 -2.57 -32.51
C THR A 458 -1.51 -3.21 -32.87
N ALA A 459 -0.76 -2.63 -33.81
CA ALA A 459 0.53 -3.19 -34.25
C ALA A 459 1.71 -2.84 -33.32
N ASP A 460 1.54 -1.93 -32.35
CA ASP A 460 2.68 -1.22 -31.75
C ASP A 460 3.16 -1.76 -30.38
N THR A 461 2.61 -2.88 -29.89
CA THR A 461 3.04 -3.46 -28.60
C THR A 461 2.94 -4.99 -28.55
N ASP A 462 3.94 -5.63 -27.93
CA ASP A 462 3.98 -7.08 -27.70
C ASP A 462 2.70 -7.58 -27.03
N SER A 463 1.88 -8.33 -27.77
CA SER A 463 0.77 -9.17 -27.28
C SER A 463 -0.26 -8.51 -26.34
N LYS A 464 -0.33 -7.18 -26.25
CA LYS A 464 -1.28 -6.49 -25.39
C LYS A 464 -2.70 -6.59 -25.94
N TYR A 465 -3.67 -6.75 -25.06
CA TYR A 465 -5.06 -6.41 -25.38
C TYR A 465 -5.21 -4.90 -25.34
N ILE A 466 -6.05 -4.37 -26.22
CA ILE A 466 -6.48 -2.98 -26.14
C ILE A 466 -7.46 -2.86 -24.99
N TRP A 467 -7.20 -1.91 -24.10
CA TRP A 467 -8.14 -1.56 -23.04
C TRP A 467 -9.28 -0.71 -23.63
N SER A 468 -10.52 -1.17 -23.55
CA SER A 468 -11.71 -0.44 -23.99
C SER A 468 -12.81 -0.55 -22.94
N ALA A 469 -13.18 0.57 -22.33
CA ALA A 469 -14.35 0.67 -21.48
C ALA A 469 -15.66 0.50 -22.28
N GLN A 470 -15.65 0.80 -23.58
CA GLN A 470 -16.81 0.62 -24.44
C GLN A 470 -16.91 -0.85 -24.87
N THR A 471 -18.06 -1.47 -24.58
CA THR A 471 -18.39 -2.84 -25.00
C THR A 471 -19.12 -2.88 -26.34
N THR A 472 -19.64 -1.72 -26.79
CA THR A 472 -20.36 -1.57 -28.04
C THR A 472 -20.07 -0.22 -28.71
N PHE A 473 -20.12 -0.19 -30.03
CA PHE A 473 -20.13 1.02 -30.85
C PHE A 473 -21.46 1.05 -31.64
N ASP A 474 -22.31 2.06 -31.42
CA ASP A 474 -23.66 2.15 -32.00
C ASP A 474 -24.49 0.85 -31.86
N GLY A 475 -24.39 0.20 -30.69
CA GLY A 475 -25.07 -1.07 -30.39
C GLY A 475 -24.43 -2.32 -31.01
N VAL A 476 -23.34 -2.17 -31.78
CA VAL A 476 -22.56 -3.30 -32.32
C VAL A 476 -21.51 -3.74 -31.30
N PRO A 477 -21.36 -5.05 -31.02
CA PRO A 477 -20.28 -5.57 -30.18
C PRO A 477 -18.88 -5.09 -30.59
N LEU A 478 -18.16 -4.52 -29.64
CA LEU A 478 -16.77 -4.13 -29.78
C LEU A 478 -15.88 -5.16 -29.07
N ILE A 479 -14.92 -5.72 -29.81
CA ILE A 479 -14.14 -6.89 -29.38
C ILE A 479 -12.66 -6.58 -29.55
N THR A 480 -11.85 -6.89 -28.55
CA THR A 480 -10.41 -6.71 -28.61
C THR A 480 -9.72 -8.04 -28.80
N LEU A 481 -8.81 -8.08 -29.78
CA LEU A 481 -7.95 -9.22 -30.05
C LEU A 481 -6.59 -9.02 -29.41
N ARG A 482 -5.85 -10.11 -29.22
CA ARG A 482 -4.40 -10.02 -29.06
C ARG A 482 -3.82 -9.43 -30.34
N ASN A 483 -2.82 -8.56 -30.21
CA ASN A 483 -2.15 -7.96 -31.36
C ASN A 483 -1.64 -9.01 -32.36
N THR A 484 -1.03 -10.09 -31.86
CA THR A 484 -0.57 -11.21 -32.71
C THR A 484 -1.70 -11.90 -33.47
N ASP A 485 -2.88 -12.02 -32.85
CA ASP A 485 -4.06 -12.64 -33.48
C ASP A 485 -4.68 -11.70 -34.52
N GLY A 486 -4.72 -10.39 -34.25
CA GLY A 486 -5.18 -9.38 -35.19
C GLY A 486 -4.26 -9.23 -36.40
N GLU A 487 -2.95 -9.21 -36.19
CA GLU A 487 -1.95 -9.18 -37.26
C GLU A 487 -2.01 -10.45 -38.12
N TRP A 488 -2.13 -11.62 -37.50
CA TRP A 488 -2.32 -12.87 -38.22
C TRP A 488 -3.58 -12.82 -39.08
N LEU A 489 -4.73 -12.42 -38.50
CA LEU A 489 -5.99 -12.36 -39.24
C LEU A 489 -5.93 -11.36 -40.40
N ALA A 490 -5.32 -10.19 -40.20
CA ALA A 490 -5.11 -9.20 -41.27
C ALA A 490 -4.19 -9.71 -42.39
N GLN A 491 -3.18 -10.53 -42.06
CA GLN A 491 -2.32 -11.17 -43.05
C GLN A 491 -3.06 -12.25 -43.85
N GLU A 492 -3.82 -13.11 -43.17
CA GLU A 492 -4.60 -14.17 -43.80
C GLU A 492 -5.67 -13.62 -44.76
N LEU A 493 -6.34 -12.52 -44.39
CA LEU A 493 -7.34 -11.85 -45.23
C LEU A 493 -6.81 -11.36 -46.58
N LYS A 494 -5.50 -11.10 -46.70
CA LYS A 494 -4.87 -10.74 -47.99
C LYS A 494 -4.85 -11.91 -48.97
N SER A 495 -4.68 -13.12 -48.45
CA SER A 495 -4.61 -14.34 -49.26
C SER A 495 -5.95 -15.05 -49.37
N HIS A 496 -6.82 -14.91 -48.36
CA HIS A 496 -8.11 -15.58 -48.22
C HIS A 496 -9.20 -14.54 -47.86
N PRO A 497 -9.69 -13.74 -48.83
CA PRO A 497 -10.59 -12.62 -48.56
C PRO A 497 -12.02 -13.02 -48.11
N GLU A 498 -12.34 -14.32 -48.14
CA GLU A 498 -13.65 -14.88 -47.80
C GLU A 498 -13.65 -15.59 -46.42
N ILE A 499 -12.60 -15.42 -45.60
CA ILE A 499 -12.51 -16.02 -44.26
C ILE A 499 -13.78 -15.73 -43.46
N LYS A 500 -14.28 -16.76 -42.77
CA LYS A 500 -15.37 -16.63 -41.82
C LYS A 500 -14.92 -17.00 -40.42
N LEU A 501 -15.41 -16.26 -39.43
CA LEU A 501 -15.20 -16.56 -38.02
C LEU A 501 -16.48 -17.05 -37.37
N THR A 502 -16.33 -18.04 -36.50
CA THR A 502 -17.39 -18.57 -35.65
C THR A 502 -17.10 -18.25 -34.19
N PHE A 503 -18.03 -17.61 -33.48
CA PHE A 503 -17.89 -17.32 -32.04
C PHE A 503 -18.16 -18.57 -31.20
N SER A 504 -17.24 -18.89 -30.30
CA SER A 504 -17.45 -19.91 -29.26
C SER A 504 -18.16 -19.33 -28.04
N GLN A 505 -19.06 -20.11 -27.45
CA GLN A 505 -19.65 -19.81 -26.13
C GLN A 505 -18.89 -20.49 -24.98
N GLU A 506 -17.79 -21.18 -25.30
CA GLU A 506 -16.91 -21.84 -24.34
C GLU A 506 -15.64 -21.01 -24.12
N GLN A 507 -15.07 -21.11 -22.92
CA GLN A 507 -13.77 -20.54 -22.60
C GLN A 507 -12.66 -21.60 -22.68
N LYS A 508 -11.49 -21.17 -23.13
CA LYS A 508 -10.25 -21.96 -23.10
C LYS A 508 -9.12 -21.17 -22.45
N ALA A 509 -8.14 -21.89 -21.93
CA ALA A 509 -6.93 -21.28 -21.38
C ALA A 509 -5.96 -20.89 -22.50
N PHE A 510 -5.53 -19.62 -22.48
CA PHE A 510 -4.51 -19.04 -23.34
C PHE A 510 -3.32 -18.59 -22.49
N PRO A 511 -2.08 -18.60 -23.01
CA PRO A 511 -0.94 -18.09 -22.26
C PRO A 511 -1.09 -16.60 -22.01
N MET A 512 -0.70 -16.19 -20.80
CA MET A 512 -0.59 -14.79 -20.44
C MET A 512 0.71 -14.18 -21.01
N VAL A 513 0.67 -12.89 -21.31
CA VAL A 513 1.84 -12.08 -21.68
C VAL A 513 2.76 -11.87 -20.48
N HIS A 514 4.06 -12.09 -20.65
CA HIS A 514 5.06 -12.06 -19.58
C HIS A 514 4.60 -12.83 -18.32
N PRO A 515 4.33 -14.13 -18.44
CA PRO A 515 3.70 -14.88 -17.37
C PRO A 515 4.65 -15.08 -16.18
N GLY A 516 4.13 -14.97 -14.95
CA GLY A 516 4.95 -15.08 -13.75
C GLY A 516 5.90 -13.90 -13.49
N LYS A 517 5.74 -12.79 -14.23
CA LYS A 517 6.51 -11.55 -14.05
C LYS A 517 5.68 -10.49 -13.30
N PRO A 518 6.33 -9.51 -12.64
CA PRO A 518 5.62 -8.38 -12.06
C PRO A 518 4.72 -7.67 -13.09
N SER A 519 3.49 -7.36 -12.70
CA SER A 519 2.55 -6.66 -13.57
C SER A 519 3.02 -5.23 -13.83
N PRO A 520 2.96 -4.71 -15.06
CA PRO A 520 3.38 -3.33 -15.38
C PRO A 520 2.70 -2.29 -14.49
N PHE A 521 1.38 -2.39 -14.33
CA PHE A 521 0.57 -1.51 -13.49
C PHE A 521 0.89 -1.59 -11.99
N SER A 522 1.54 -2.64 -11.47
CA SER A 522 1.79 -2.74 -10.02
C SER A 522 2.65 -1.56 -9.55
N SER A 523 2.16 -0.76 -8.60
CA SER A 523 2.88 0.44 -8.12
C SER A 523 4.30 0.11 -7.67
N TYR A 524 5.21 1.05 -7.90
CA TYR A 524 6.57 0.99 -7.40
C TYR A 524 6.62 1.57 -5.99
N GLY A 525 7.30 0.89 -5.08
CA GLY A 525 7.93 1.60 -3.97
C GLY A 525 9.30 2.16 -4.42
N ILE A 526 10.24 2.44 -3.53
CA ILE A 526 10.13 2.45 -2.06
C ILE A 526 9.07 3.50 -1.65
N SER A 527 8.51 3.42 -0.44
CA SER A 527 7.60 4.48 0.04
C SER A 527 8.32 5.84 0.12
N PRO A 528 7.59 6.97 0.14
CA PRO A 528 8.20 8.30 0.16
C PRO A 528 9.13 8.59 1.36
N ASP A 529 8.91 7.93 2.50
CA ASP A 529 9.76 7.95 3.70
C ASP A 529 10.95 6.99 3.62
N LEU A 530 11.15 6.35 2.46
CA LEU A 530 12.21 5.40 2.16
C LEU A 530 12.12 4.05 2.90
N ASP A 531 10.95 3.66 3.42
CA ASP A 531 10.71 2.28 3.85
C ASP A 531 10.44 1.33 2.67
N LEU A 532 11.01 0.14 2.76
CA LEU A 532 10.98 -0.85 1.69
C LEU A 532 9.56 -1.40 1.50
N LYS A 533 8.90 -0.93 0.46
CA LYS A 533 7.60 -1.41 -0.05
C LYS A 533 7.69 -1.68 -1.56
N PRO A 534 6.84 -2.53 -2.15
CA PRO A 534 5.97 -3.51 -1.50
C PRO A 534 6.79 -4.56 -0.71
N ASP A 535 6.14 -5.33 0.16
CA ASP A 535 6.82 -6.35 0.97
C ASP A 535 6.94 -7.69 0.21
N ILE A 536 5.92 -8.08 -0.56
CA ILE A 536 5.85 -9.36 -1.31
C ILE A 536 5.04 -9.20 -2.59
N ALA A 537 5.16 -10.14 -3.54
CA ALA A 537 4.34 -10.19 -4.73
C ALA A 537 3.51 -11.49 -4.81
N ALA A 538 2.32 -11.42 -5.38
CA ALA A 538 1.42 -12.55 -5.56
C ALA A 538 0.59 -12.44 -6.86
N PRO A 539 -0.04 -13.53 -7.33
CA PRO A 539 -0.85 -13.50 -8.54
C PRO A 539 -1.97 -12.46 -8.43
N GLY A 540 -1.96 -11.49 -9.35
CA GLY A 540 -2.90 -10.36 -9.34
C GLY A 540 -3.43 -9.94 -10.70
N ALA A 541 -2.85 -10.39 -11.82
CA ALA A 541 -3.38 -10.06 -13.15
C ALA A 541 -4.19 -11.21 -13.77
N LYS A 542 -5.41 -10.89 -14.22
CA LYS A 542 -6.39 -11.79 -14.84
C LYS A 542 -6.69 -13.00 -13.98
N ILE A 543 -7.09 -12.72 -12.74
CA ILE A 543 -7.48 -13.72 -11.75
C ILE A 543 -8.98 -13.94 -11.89
N LEU A 544 -9.37 -15.18 -12.22
CA LEU A 544 -10.77 -15.60 -12.16
C LEU A 544 -11.21 -15.68 -10.70
N SER A 545 -12.37 -15.14 -10.39
CA SER A 545 -12.99 -15.27 -9.07
C SER A 545 -14.51 -15.07 -9.14
N THR A 546 -15.16 -15.19 -7.99
CA THR A 546 -16.58 -14.87 -7.82
C THR A 546 -16.86 -13.41 -8.16
N PHE A 547 -18.06 -13.14 -8.62
CA PHE A 547 -18.57 -11.80 -8.88
C PHE A 547 -20.06 -11.79 -8.51
N PRO A 548 -20.72 -10.64 -8.29
CA PRO A 548 -22.13 -10.65 -7.89
C PRO A 548 -23.02 -11.42 -8.87
N LEU A 549 -24.00 -12.13 -8.34
CA LEU A 549 -24.88 -13.01 -9.12
C LEU A 549 -25.67 -12.25 -10.20
N ASN A 550 -26.03 -11.00 -9.95
CA ASN A 550 -26.69 -10.12 -10.92
C ASN A 550 -25.78 -9.72 -12.10
N PHE A 551 -24.47 -9.91 -11.98
CA PHE A 551 -23.48 -9.76 -13.06
C PHE A 551 -23.00 -11.10 -13.63
N GLY A 552 -23.64 -12.21 -13.28
CA GLY A 552 -23.33 -13.53 -13.81
C GLY A 552 -22.44 -14.41 -12.94
N GLY A 553 -22.11 -13.98 -11.72
CA GLY A 553 -21.46 -14.83 -10.71
C GLY A 553 -19.94 -14.97 -10.81
N TRP A 554 -19.34 -14.65 -11.97
CA TRP A 554 -17.91 -14.88 -12.21
C TRP A 554 -17.30 -13.80 -13.09
N ALA A 555 -16.08 -13.40 -12.78
CA ALA A 555 -15.31 -12.44 -13.58
C ALA A 555 -13.80 -12.69 -13.46
N GLN A 556 -13.05 -12.27 -14.48
CA GLN A 556 -11.59 -12.18 -14.39
C GLN A 556 -11.19 -10.73 -14.20
N ASP A 557 -10.52 -10.44 -13.09
CA ASP A 557 -10.08 -9.09 -12.78
C ASP A 557 -8.57 -8.99 -12.68
N GLN A 558 -8.03 -7.78 -12.67
CA GLN A 558 -6.61 -7.52 -12.54
C GLN A 558 -6.32 -6.36 -11.61
N GLY A 559 -5.31 -6.53 -10.78
CA GLY A 559 -4.86 -5.49 -9.87
C GLY A 559 -4.03 -6.08 -8.73
N THR A 560 -3.30 -5.20 -8.05
CA THR A 560 -2.77 -5.50 -6.72
C THR A 560 -3.90 -5.83 -5.73
N SER A 561 -5.11 -5.34 -6.02
CA SER A 561 -6.36 -5.73 -5.36
C SER A 561 -6.70 -7.21 -5.40
N MET A 562 -6.20 -7.97 -6.39
CA MET A 562 -6.37 -9.43 -6.47
C MET A 562 -5.19 -10.17 -5.83
N ALA A 563 -4.00 -9.58 -5.85
CA ALA A 563 -2.82 -10.13 -5.18
C ALA A 563 -2.94 -10.03 -3.64
N CYS A 564 -3.50 -8.93 -3.13
CA CYS A 564 -3.77 -8.71 -1.70
C CYS A 564 -4.59 -9.85 -1.04
N PRO A 565 -5.81 -10.19 -1.51
CA PRO A 565 -6.60 -11.29 -0.95
C PRO A 565 -5.91 -12.64 -1.15
N TYR A 566 -5.12 -12.79 -2.22
CA TYR A 566 -4.32 -14.00 -2.40
C TYR A 566 -3.36 -14.23 -1.23
N VAL A 567 -2.61 -13.19 -0.84
CA VAL A 567 -1.70 -13.24 0.32
C VAL A 567 -2.48 -13.39 1.62
N ALA A 568 -3.64 -12.73 1.78
CA ALA A 568 -4.50 -12.91 2.96
C ALA A 568 -4.92 -14.38 3.13
N GLY A 569 -5.29 -15.07 2.05
CA GLY A 569 -5.55 -16.50 2.07
C GLY A 569 -4.32 -17.34 2.44
N ALA A 570 -3.13 -16.96 1.96
CA ALA A 570 -1.89 -17.64 2.32
C ALA A 570 -1.54 -17.48 3.81
N VAL A 571 -1.79 -16.30 4.38
CA VAL A 571 -1.69 -16.07 5.83
C VAL A 571 -2.66 -16.97 6.60
N ALA A 572 -3.89 -17.16 6.10
CA ALA A 572 -4.85 -18.06 6.75
C ALA A 572 -4.35 -19.51 6.80
N LEU A 573 -3.69 -19.99 5.74
CA LEU A 573 -3.06 -21.32 5.75
C LEU A 573 -1.90 -21.42 6.76
N LEU A 574 -1.11 -20.36 6.91
CA LEU A 574 -0.05 -20.29 7.93
C LEU A 574 -0.62 -20.33 9.35
N LEU A 575 -1.66 -19.53 9.62
CA LEU A 575 -2.33 -19.48 10.92
C LEU A 575 -3.03 -20.79 11.27
N GLU A 576 -3.62 -21.49 10.30
CA GLU A 576 -4.21 -22.82 10.55
C GLU A 576 -3.13 -23.84 10.91
N LYS A 577 -1.96 -23.80 10.24
CA LYS A 577 -0.87 -24.75 10.51
C LYS A 577 -0.21 -24.53 11.87
N TYR A 578 0.08 -23.27 12.21
CA TYR A 578 0.92 -22.92 13.34
C TYR A 578 0.16 -22.34 14.54
N GLY A 579 -1.13 -22.06 14.39
CA GLY A 579 -1.92 -21.31 15.36
C GLY A 579 -1.67 -19.80 15.27
N LYS A 580 -2.35 -19.04 16.14
CA LYS A 580 -2.12 -17.60 16.26
C LYS A 580 -0.67 -17.32 16.67
N MET A 581 -0.02 -16.41 15.97
CA MET A 581 1.37 -16.02 16.19
C MET A 581 1.54 -14.51 16.02
N PRO A 582 2.63 -13.92 16.51
CA PRO A 582 2.93 -12.50 16.25
C PRO A 582 3.01 -12.23 14.75
N THR A 583 2.49 -11.08 14.32
CA THR A 583 2.48 -10.67 12.90
C THR A 583 3.88 -10.55 12.31
N SER A 584 4.88 -10.20 13.13
CA SER A 584 6.29 -10.22 12.75
C SER A 584 6.79 -11.62 12.34
N ALA A 585 6.29 -12.68 12.97
CA ALA A 585 6.60 -14.06 12.59
C ALA A 585 5.92 -14.43 11.25
N ILE A 586 4.65 -14.04 11.05
CA ILE A 586 3.94 -14.21 9.77
C ILE A 586 4.73 -13.57 8.63
N ARG A 587 5.17 -12.32 8.81
CA ARG A 587 6.03 -11.62 7.84
C ARG A 587 7.33 -12.36 7.61
N SER A 588 8.01 -12.82 8.66
CA SER A 588 9.27 -13.56 8.49
C SER A 588 9.08 -14.83 7.65
N LEU A 589 8.01 -15.59 7.92
CA LEU A 589 7.69 -16.81 7.19
C LEU A 589 7.33 -16.54 5.72
N LEU A 590 6.61 -15.45 5.42
CA LEU A 590 6.23 -15.11 4.05
C LEU A 590 7.36 -14.47 3.26
N LEU A 591 7.97 -13.43 3.83
CA LEU A 591 8.93 -12.57 3.16
C LEU A 591 10.24 -13.32 2.94
N ASN A 592 10.75 -14.01 3.96
CA ASN A 592 12.05 -14.67 3.81
C ASN A 592 12.00 -15.90 2.92
N THR A 593 10.85 -16.51 2.67
CA THR A 593 10.74 -17.66 1.76
C THR A 593 10.19 -17.30 0.39
N ALA A 594 9.93 -16.02 0.12
CA ALA A 594 9.50 -15.57 -1.20
C ALA A 594 10.63 -15.75 -2.23
N ASP A 595 10.25 -16.00 -3.47
CA ASP A 595 11.17 -16.27 -4.58
C ASP A 595 11.46 -14.99 -5.39
N PRO A 596 12.70 -14.44 -5.35
CA PRO A 596 13.06 -13.30 -6.17
C PRO A 596 12.89 -13.60 -7.66
N MET A 597 12.17 -12.74 -8.37
CA MET A 597 11.86 -12.89 -9.79
C MET A 597 12.97 -12.34 -10.68
N THR A 598 13.20 -13.03 -11.80
CA THR A 598 14.15 -12.63 -12.84
C THR A 598 13.45 -12.02 -14.05
N MET A 599 14.06 -11.00 -14.63
CA MET A 599 13.79 -10.50 -15.98
C MET A 599 14.26 -11.51 -17.03
N ASP A 600 13.98 -11.23 -18.31
CA ASP A 600 14.26 -12.15 -19.41
C ASP A 600 15.77 -12.28 -19.72
N ASP A 601 16.54 -11.24 -19.42
CA ASP A 601 18.01 -11.25 -19.46
C ASP A 601 18.65 -11.95 -18.23
N ARG A 602 17.81 -12.58 -17.39
CA ARG A 602 18.15 -13.26 -16.13
C ARG A 602 18.61 -12.35 -14.99
N GLN A 603 18.58 -11.03 -15.16
CA GLN A 603 18.82 -10.14 -14.04
C GLN A 603 17.60 -10.11 -13.10
N ILE A 604 17.82 -9.96 -11.80
CA ILE A 604 16.74 -9.91 -10.81
C ILE A 604 16.02 -8.57 -10.88
N TYR A 605 14.68 -8.59 -10.86
CA TYR A 605 13.89 -7.37 -10.81
C TYR A 605 14.26 -6.52 -9.59
N PRO A 606 14.24 -5.19 -9.67
CA PRO A 606 14.46 -4.35 -8.50
C PRO A 606 13.44 -4.66 -7.39
N VAL A 607 13.91 -4.72 -6.14
CA VAL A 607 13.06 -4.89 -4.95
C VAL A 607 11.91 -3.88 -4.91
N PRO A 608 12.06 -2.60 -5.28
CA PRO A 608 10.95 -1.65 -5.30
C PRO A 608 9.75 -2.04 -6.20
N LYS A 609 9.91 -3.02 -7.11
CA LYS A 609 8.83 -3.55 -7.95
C LYS A 609 8.21 -4.84 -7.41
N GLN A 610 8.98 -5.67 -6.71
CA GLN A 610 8.58 -7.04 -6.34
C GLN A 610 8.59 -7.34 -4.83
N GLY A 611 9.12 -6.44 -4.02
CA GLY A 611 9.40 -6.71 -2.61
C GLY A 611 10.35 -7.89 -2.46
N SER A 612 9.97 -8.82 -1.58
CA SER A 612 10.72 -10.05 -1.30
C SER A 612 10.66 -11.07 -2.45
N GLY A 613 9.81 -10.85 -3.45
CA GLY A 613 9.59 -11.75 -4.57
C GLY A 613 8.21 -12.42 -4.53
N LEU A 614 8.04 -13.44 -5.36
CA LEU A 614 6.80 -14.20 -5.47
C LEU A 614 6.58 -15.05 -4.21
N LEU A 615 5.37 -14.96 -3.65
CA LEU A 615 4.89 -15.86 -2.61
C LEU A 615 5.12 -17.35 -2.95
N ASN A 616 5.80 -18.05 -2.05
CA ASN A 616 5.98 -19.50 -2.08
C ASN A 616 5.44 -20.10 -0.77
N ILE A 617 4.21 -20.63 -0.82
CA ILE A 617 3.54 -21.12 0.38
C ILE A 617 4.11 -22.46 0.86
N ILE A 618 4.73 -23.24 -0.04
CA ILE A 618 5.33 -24.52 0.31
C ILE A 618 6.51 -24.28 1.24
N ASP A 619 7.39 -23.35 0.89
CA ASP A 619 8.55 -23.03 1.71
C ASP A 619 8.12 -22.30 2.99
N ALA A 620 7.20 -21.33 2.91
CA ALA A 620 6.67 -20.64 4.10
C ALA A 620 6.08 -21.61 5.13
N LEU A 621 5.40 -22.68 4.68
CA LEU A 621 4.86 -23.70 5.58
C LEU A 621 5.92 -24.67 6.09
N ASN A 622 7.05 -24.88 5.42
CA ASN A 622 8.02 -25.93 5.79
C ASN A 622 9.36 -25.41 6.32
N VAL A 623 9.56 -24.09 6.31
CA VAL A 623 10.75 -23.40 6.80
C VAL A 623 10.98 -23.69 8.30
N ARG A 624 12.24 -23.92 8.65
CA ARG A 624 12.73 -24.16 10.02
C ARG A 624 13.86 -23.20 10.37
N THR A 625 14.14 -22.24 9.51
CA THR A 625 15.11 -21.18 9.68
C THR A 625 14.36 -19.87 9.85
N LEU A 626 14.61 -19.18 10.95
CA LEU A 626 14.09 -17.83 11.18
C LEU A 626 15.24 -16.83 11.00
N ILE A 627 14.99 -15.74 10.27
CA ILE A 627 15.97 -14.70 10.02
C ILE A 627 15.44 -13.35 10.48
N THR A 628 16.28 -12.58 11.17
CA THR A 628 15.92 -11.23 11.63
C THR A 628 17.08 -10.24 11.38
N PRO A 629 16.81 -9.01 10.91
CA PRO A 629 15.50 -8.48 10.49
C PRO A 629 15.03 -9.12 9.17
N THR A 630 13.73 -8.96 8.85
CA THR A 630 13.14 -9.56 7.64
C THR A 630 13.46 -8.82 6.35
N LYS A 631 13.83 -7.53 6.46
CA LYS A 631 14.18 -6.63 5.33
C LYS A 631 15.09 -5.50 5.82
N TYR A 632 15.80 -4.84 4.90
CA TYR A 632 16.59 -3.64 5.19
C TYR A 632 16.19 -2.45 4.30
N ALA A 633 15.58 -1.43 4.90
CA ALA A 633 15.47 -0.09 4.33
C ALA A 633 16.70 0.73 4.75
N LEU A 634 17.69 0.86 3.87
CA LEU A 634 19.02 1.36 4.25
C LEU A 634 19.12 2.89 4.37
N ASN A 635 18.05 3.61 4.01
CA ASN A 635 18.04 5.08 3.93
C ASN A 635 17.05 5.74 4.93
N ASN A 636 16.61 5.03 5.97
CA ASN A 636 15.58 5.49 6.92
C ASN A 636 16.12 6.42 8.05
N ASP A 637 17.32 7.00 7.89
CA ASP A 637 17.88 7.99 8.82
C ASP A 637 18.25 9.28 8.06
N SER A 638 18.09 10.41 8.74
CA SER A 638 18.38 11.82 8.40
C SER A 638 19.77 12.12 7.79
N LYS A 639 20.57 11.10 7.49
CA LYS A 639 21.86 11.16 6.80
C LYS A 639 21.79 10.30 5.54
N LEU A 640 21.13 10.84 4.51
CA LEU A 640 20.97 10.23 3.19
C LEU A 640 22.26 10.03 2.38
N THR A 641 23.43 10.16 3.02
CA THR A 641 24.74 10.17 2.36
C THR A 641 25.81 9.31 3.04
N ALA A 642 25.50 8.55 4.10
CA ALA A 642 26.48 7.69 4.75
C ALA A 642 25.90 6.34 5.17
N ILE A 643 25.84 5.39 4.22
CA ILE A 643 25.70 3.97 4.58
C ILE A 643 27.09 3.51 5.07
N ASP A 644 27.45 3.93 6.27
CA ASP A 644 28.76 3.63 6.89
C ASP A 644 28.61 2.77 8.17
N GLU A 645 27.43 2.17 8.35
CA GLU A 645 27.16 1.30 9.48
C GLU A 645 27.22 -0.17 9.07
N ARG A 646 28.10 -0.93 9.73
CA ARG A 646 28.16 -2.40 9.62
C ARG A 646 26.79 -2.97 9.99
N GLN A 647 26.10 -3.50 9.00
CA GLN A 647 24.80 -4.15 9.18
C GLN A 647 25.01 -5.60 9.63
N ASN A 648 24.03 -6.16 10.34
CA ASN A 648 24.05 -7.57 10.73
C ASN A 648 22.65 -8.17 10.71
N PHE A 649 22.56 -9.46 10.36
CA PHE A 649 21.36 -10.27 10.51
C PHE A 649 21.67 -11.49 11.37
N THR A 650 20.63 -12.04 12.00
CA THR A 650 20.72 -13.25 12.82
C THR A 650 19.96 -14.37 12.15
N ILE A 651 20.60 -15.54 12.04
CA ILE A 651 19.99 -16.79 11.60
C ILE A 651 19.72 -17.64 12.84
N TYR A 652 18.48 -18.07 13.02
CA TYR A 652 18.05 -19.00 14.06
C TYR A 652 17.72 -20.36 13.44
N ASN A 653 18.31 -21.43 13.98
CA ASN A 653 18.02 -22.79 13.56
C ASN A 653 16.94 -23.39 14.46
N MET A 654 15.70 -23.49 13.95
CA MET A 654 14.57 -24.12 14.65
C MET A 654 14.43 -25.61 14.32
N ALA A 655 15.33 -26.17 13.50
CA ALA A 655 15.34 -27.60 13.20
C ALA A 655 15.87 -28.41 14.40
N PRO A 656 15.44 -29.68 14.54
CA PRO A 656 15.93 -30.56 15.62
C PRO A 656 17.37 -31.07 15.38
N THR A 657 18.00 -30.66 14.29
CA THR A 657 19.35 -31.06 13.88
C THR A 657 20.23 -29.84 13.64
N THR A 658 21.54 -30.01 13.78
CA THR A 658 22.51 -29.00 13.34
C THR A 658 22.37 -28.76 11.85
N VAL A 659 22.36 -27.49 11.42
CA VAL A 659 22.27 -27.08 10.01
C VAL A 659 23.45 -26.17 9.68
N LYS A 660 24.05 -26.37 8.50
CA LYS A 660 25.03 -25.46 7.92
C LYS A 660 24.33 -24.55 6.92
N TYR A 661 24.57 -23.26 7.05
CA TYR A 661 24.01 -22.23 6.18
C TYR A 661 25.10 -21.67 5.28
N ALA A 662 24.88 -21.68 3.98
CA ALA A 662 25.66 -20.94 3.00
C ALA A 662 25.06 -19.55 2.81
N ILE A 663 25.92 -18.53 2.73
CA ILE A 663 25.51 -17.12 2.68
C ILE A 663 26.12 -16.49 1.43
N SER A 664 25.27 -15.87 0.63
CA SER A 664 25.67 -15.21 -0.61
C SER A 664 24.81 -13.98 -0.88
N HIS A 665 25.18 -13.23 -1.92
CA HIS A 665 24.47 -12.04 -2.36
C HIS A 665 23.85 -12.28 -3.72
N LEU A 666 22.57 -11.90 -3.87
CA LEU A 666 21.85 -11.91 -5.12
C LEU A 666 21.50 -10.45 -5.48
N PRO A 667 22.30 -9.78 -6.33
CA PRO A 667 22.07 -8.39 -6.69
C PRO A 667 20.86 -8.24 -7.63
N ALA A 668 20.08 -7.16 -7.45
CA ALA A 668 19.00 -6.78 -8.34
C ALA A 668 19.38 -5.58 -9.21
N ALA A 669 18.68 -5.42 -10.33
CA ALA A 669 18.84 -4.24 -11.19
C ALA A 669 18.66 -2.94 -10.41
N SER A 670 19.42 -1.92 -10.79
CA SER A 670 19.18 -0.56 -10.33
C SER A 670 18.08 0.06 -11.19
N LEU A 671 17.27 0.93 -10.61
CA LEU A 671 16.23 1.65 -11.32
C LEU A 671 16.31 3.15 -11.02
N THR A 672 15.90 3.98 -11.96
CA THR A 672 15.61 5.39 -11.69
C THR A 672 14.30 5.78 -12.35
N GLY A 673 13.56 6.65 -11.67
CA GLY A 673 12.41 7.34 -12.25
C GLY A 673 12.76 8.75 -12.73
N TYR A 674 14.03 9.11 -12.84
CA TYR A 674 14.47 10.46 -13.23
C TYR A 674 15.40 10.41 -14.45
N ASN A 675 15.54 11.54 -15.16
CA ASN A 675 16.42 11.66 -16.33
C ASN A 675 17.76 12.38 -16.01
N GLY A 676 18.08 12.58 -14.72
CA GLY A 676 19.24 13.35 -14.26
C GLY A 676 18.80 14.64 -13.56
N SER A 677 19.13 15.79 -14.14
CA SER A 677 18.88 17.11 -13.51
C SER A 677 17.42 17.55 -13.47
N ASP A 678 16.54 16.91 -14.23
CA ASP A 678 15.10 17.19 -14.18
C ASP A 678 14.51 16.57 -12.90
N PRO A 679 13.92 17.39 -12.00
CA PRO A 679 13.37 16.87 -10.76
C PRO A 679 12.08 16.07 -10.99
N ARG A 680 11.53 16.02 -12.20
CA ARG A 680 10.23 15.39 -12.46
C ARG A 680 10.37 13.88 -12.65
N PRO A 681 9.54 13.07 -11.97
CA PRO A 681 9.49 11.65 -12.26
C PRO A 681 8.99 11.37 -13.68
N LEU A 682 9.68 10.46 -14.36
CA LEU A 682 9.27 9.88 -15.63
C LEU A 682 8.04 8.99 -15.43
N SER A 683 7.19 8.93 -16.46
CA SER A 683 6.08 7.96 -16.51
C SER A 683 6.59 6.52 -16.61
N THR A 684 7.76 6.31 -17.22
CA THR A 684 8.45 5.02 -17.32
C THR A 684 9.78 5.05 -16.57
N VAL A 685 10.04 4.00 -15.81
CA VAL A 685 11.32 3.83 -15.10
C VAL A 685 12.42 3.36 -16.06
N THR A 686 13.64 3.82 -15.81
CA THR A 686 14.83 3.34 -16.50
C THR A 686 15.52 2.29 -15.64
N LEU A 687 15.80 1.11 -16.22
CA LEU A 687 16.54 0.03 -15.57
C LEU A 687 18.00 0.05 -15.99
N SER A 688 18.88 -0.36 -15.08
CA SER A 688 20.31 -0.51 -15.33
C SER A 688 20.82 -1.84 -14.78
N ASN A 689 21.66 -2.49 -15.57
CA ASN A 689 22.27 -3.76 -15.18
C ASN A 689 23.41 -3.59 -14.16
N VAL A 690 23.77 -2.35 -13.82
CA VAL A 690 24.74 -2.03 -12.76
C VAL A 690 24.09 -2.24 -11.41
N THR A 691 24.78 -2.92 -10.49
CA THR A 691 24.23 -3.35 -9.20
C THR A 691 25.15 -2.99 -8.04
N ALA A 692 24.60 -2.97 -6.82
CA ALA A 692 25.39 -2.88 -5.60
C ALA A 692 26.16 -4.18 -5.35
N THR A 693 27.18 -4.14 -4.49
CA THR A 693 27.93 -5.32 -4.06
C THR A 693 27.87 -5.47 -2.53
N ILE A 694 27.55 -6.67 -2.03
CA ILE A 694 27.62 -6.99 -0.60
C ILE A 694 28.85 -7.86 -0.31
N THR A 695 29.52 -7.53 0.79
CA THR A 695 30.59 -8.35 1.38
C THR A 695 30.15 -8.87 2.75
N PHE A 696 30.38 -10.16 3.00
CA PHE A 696 30.04 -10.81 4.27
C PHE A 696 31.31 -11.09 5.08
N ALA A 697 31.23 -10.92 6.40
CA ALA A 697 32.32 -11.32 7.31
C ALA A 697 32.57 -12.84 7.28
N VAL A 698 31.51 -13.62 7.04
CA VAL A 698 31.55 -15.08 6.85
C VAL A 698 30.60 -15.48 5.72
N THR A 699 30.98 -16.45 4.91
CA THR A 699 30.15 -17.00 3.82
C THR A 699 29.44 -18.30 4.19
N SER A 700 29.72 -18.84 5.39
CA SER A 700 28.95 -19.96 5.93
C SER A 700 29.00 -19.99 7.46
N VAL A 701 27.94 -20.50 8.08
CA VAL A 701 27.85 -20.73 9.53
C VAL A 701 27.24 -22.10 9.80
N THR A 702 27.60 -22.75 10.90
CA THR A 702 27.00 -24.02 11.33
C THR A 702 26.34 -23.79 12.68
N ILE A 703 25.04 -24.05 12.77
CA ILE A 703 24.22 -23.66 13.92
C ILE A 703 23.58 -24.91 14.52
N PRO A 704 23.81 -25.23 15.81
CA PRO A 704 23.16 -26.36 16.47
C PRO A 704 21.64 -26.17 16.57
N PRO A 705 20.87 -27.21 16.89
CA PRO A 705 19.43 -27.10 17.14
C PRO A 705 19.12 -26.02 18.18
N ASN A 706 18.12 -25.17 17.91
CA ASN A 706 17.74 -24.02 18.74
C ASN A 706 18.86 -22.99 18.98
N GLY A 707 19.95 -23.07 18.20
CA GLY A 707 21.05 -22.12 18.21
C GLY A 707 20.81 -20.94 17.26
N HIS A 708 21.71 -19.97 17.31
CA HIS A 708 21.71 -18.85 16.38
C HIS A 708 23.14 -18.43 16.00
N ALA A 709 23.27 -17.68 14.91
CA ALA A 709 24.51 -17.02 14.51
C ALA A 709 24.22 -15.62 13.95
N VAL A 710 25.07 -14.66 14.31
CA VAL A 710 25.03 -13.28 13.81
C VAL A 710 26.04 -13.15 12.68
N VAL A 711 25.59 -12.61 11.54
CA VAL A 711 26.41 -12.43 10.34
C VAL A 711 26.48 -10.94 10.04
N ASN A 712 27.69 -10.40 10.08
CA ASN A 712 27.95 -9.02 9.70
C ASN A 712 28.17 -8.92 8.19
N TRP A 713 27.69 -7.84 7.59
CA TRP A 713 27.87 -7.54 6.18
C TRP A 713 28.09 -6.05 5.96
N ASN A 714 28.63 -5.72 4.79
CA ASN A 714 28.83 -4.36 4.32
C ASN A 714 28.38 -4.25 2.87
N ILE A 715 27.96 -3.05 2.47
CA ILE A 715 27.48 -2.75 1.11
C ILE A 715 28.33 -1.69 0.45
N GLN A 716 28.61 -1.90 -0.82
CA GLN A 716 29.15 -0.89 -1.72
C GLN A 716 28.04 -0.49 -2.71
N PRO A 717 27.63 0.80 -2.73
CA PRO A 717 26.68 1.30 -3.72
C PRO A 717 27.15 1.05 -5.16
N PRO A 718 26.24 0.95 -6.14
CA PRO A 718 26.61 0.81 -7.54
C PRO A 718 27.40 2.01 -8.04
N ASN A 719 28.30 1.80 -9.00
CA ASN A 719 29.02 2.88 -9.69
C ASN A 719 28.12 3.51 -10.77
N LEU A 720 27.12 4.27 -10.33
CA LEU A 720 26.19 5.04 -11.15
C LEU A 720 26.32 6.53 -10.81
N ASP A 721 25.94 7.40 -11.74
CA ASP A 721 25.88 8.84 -11.50
C ASP A 721 24.81 9.16 -10.44
N PRO A 722 25.16 9.67 -9.24
CA PRO A 722 24.18 9.92 -8.19
C PRO A 722 23.23 11.09 -8.53
N ALA A 723 23.51 11.90 -9.56
CA ALA A 723 22.54 12.88 -10.07
C ALA A 723 21.30 12.21 -10.69
N GLY A 724 21.37 10.91 -11.01
CA GLY A 724 20.23 10.15 -11.50
C GLY A 724 19.29 9.63 -10.41
N HIS A 725 19.53 9.89 -9.12
CA HIS A 725 18.67 9.47 -8.01
C HIS A 725 18.30 7.96 -8.07
N TRP A 726 19.30 7.10 -8.25
CA TRP A 726 19.10 5.68 -8.54
C TRP A 726 18.69 4.90 -7.30
N PHE A 727 17.60 4.14 -7.38
CA PHE A 727 17.34 3.09 -6.41
C PHE A 727 18.15 1.86 -6.77
N TYR A 728 18.86 1.32 -5.79
CA TYR A 728 19.58 0.07 -5.91
C TYR A 728 19.14 -0.89 -4.81
N SER A 729 19.14 -2.17 -5.14
CA SER A 729 18.53 -3.19 -4.29
C SER A 729 19.12 -4.56 -4.54
N GLY A 730 18.68 -5.53 -3.75
CA GLY A 730 19.04 -6.93 -3.92
C GLY A 730 18.62 -7.75 -2.73
N PHE A 731 19.17 -8.96 -2.63
CA PHE A 731 18.82 -9.93 -1.62
C PHE A 731 20.06 -10.53 -0.98
N ILE A 732 20.08 -10.59 0.35
CA ILE A 732 20.98 -11.50 1.07
C ILE A 732 20.36 -12.89 0.97
N TYR A 733 21.13 -13.88 0.54
CA TYR A 733 20.67 -15.23 0.23
C TYR A 733 21.26 -16.20 1.26
N VAL A 734 20.40 -16.94 1.96
CA VAL A 734 20.79 -17.86 3.04
C VAL A 734 20.25 -19.24 2.72
N LYS A 735 21.14 -20.14 2.29
CA LYS A 735 20.79 -21.50 1.89
C LYS A 735 21.16 -22.52 2.97
N PRO A 736 20.20 -23.20 3.61
CA PRO A 736 20.49 -24.31 4.51
C PRO A 736 20.98 -25.53 3.74
N ASP A 737 21.86 -26.33 4.34
CA ASP A 737 22.28 -27.65 3.85
C ASP A 737 21.28 -28.77 4.19
N SER A 738 20.00 -28.41 4.26
CA SER A 738 18.90 -29.34 4.51
C SER A 738 17.98 -29.45 3.29
N ASP A 739 16.82 -30.07 3.46
CA ASP A 739 15.77 -30.10 2.43
C ASP A 739 14.88 -28.86 2.42
N GLU A 740 15.15 -27.90 3.32
CA GLU A 740 14.47 -26.62 3.40
C GLU A 740 14.81 -25.73 2.19
N GLY A 741 13.84 -24.92 1.77
CA GLY A 741 14.02 -23.89 0.75
C GLY A 741 15.07 -22.85 1.14
N VAL A 742 15.43 -21.98 0.21
CA VAL A 742 16.36 -20.88 0.49
C VAL A 742 15.60 -19.74 1.17
N GLN A 743 16.25 -19.05 2.11
CA GLN A 743 15.74 -17.81 2.67
C GLN A 743 16.40 -16.59 2.04
N THR A 744 15.65 -15.50 1.87
CA THR A 744 16.14 -14.24 1.32
C THR A 744 15.81 -13.07 2.26
N ILE A 745 16.69 -12.06 2.29
CA ILE A 745 16.45 -10.79 3.00
C ILE A 745 16.59 -9.66 1.96
N PRO A 746 15.50 -9.02 1.54
CA PRO A 746 15.58 -7.90 0.61
C PRO A 746 16.20 -6.68 1.29
N TYR A 747 16.97 -5.91 0.52
CA TYR A 747 17.43 -4.58 0.89
C TYR A 747 17.19 -3.60 -0.25
N ALA A 748 17.00 -2.32 0.09
CA ALA A 748 16.93 -1.25 -0.89
C ALA A 748 17.45 0.08 -0.32
N ALA A 749 18.00 0.90 -1.20
CA ALA A 749 18.49 2.25 -0.92
C ALA A 749 18.39 3.12 -2.18
N VAL A 750 18.55 4.42 -1.98
CA VAL A 750 18.68 5.46 -3.00
C VAL A 750 20.11 5.99 -3.01
N LEU A 751 20.71 6.07 -4.19
CA LEU A 751 21.98 6.74 -4.48
C LEU A 751 21.65 8.13 -5.04
N THR A 752 21.97 9.18 -4.29
CA THR A 752 21.65 10.56 -4.66
C THR A 752 22.75 11.56 -4.30
N THR A 753 22.91 12.62 -5.10
CA THR A 753 23.79 13.77 -4.81
C THR A 753 23.12 14.90 -4.02
N GLY A 754 21.79 14.91 -3.83
CA GLY A 754 21.11 16.05 -3.24
C GLY A 754 19.59 15.97 -3.21
N LEU A 755 18.97 17.11 -2.88
CA LEU A 755 17.53 17.26 -2.71
C LEU A 755 16.80 17.29 -4.06
N VAL A 756 15.60 16.71 -4.12
CA VAL A 756 14.75 16.75 -5.34
C VAL A 756 13.64 17.76 -5.16
N ASN A 757 13.46 18.62 -6.16
CA ASN A 757 12.39 19.62 -6.11
C ASN A 757 11.00 18.98 -6.16
N VAL A 758 10.04 19.58 -5.46
CA VAL A 758 8.65 19.14 -5.26
C VAL A 758 7.69 19.98 -6.10
N LEU A 759 7.87 21.30 -6.13
CA LEU A 759 6.94 22.21 -6.80
C LEU A 759 7.15 22.17 -8.32
N SER A 760 6.06 22.07 -9.08
CA SER A 760 6.12 21.98 -10.54
C SER A 760 6.23 23.33 -11.24
N GLN A 761 7.21 24.15 -10.83
CA GLN A 761 7.36 25.53 -11.33
C GLN A 761 7.61 25.56 -12.84
N GLU A 762 8.30 24.57 -13.37
CA GLU A 762 8.55 24.41 -14.81
C GLU A 762 7.27 24.15 -15.62
N ARG A 763 6.21 23.65 -14.98
CA ARG A 763 4.88 23.47 -15.59
C ARG A 763 3.93 24.64 -15.32
N GLY A 764 4.43 25.72 -14.70
CA GLY A 764 3.62 26.88 -14.33
C GLY A 764 2.81 26.69 -13.04
N TYR A 765 3.22 25.78 -12.15
CA TYR A 765 2.59 25.58 -10.86
C TYR A 765 3.56 25.81 -9.69
N PRO A 766 3.11 26.37 -8.56
CA PRO A 766 1.75 26.82 -8.30
C PRO A 766 1.33 28.03 -9.16
N SER A 767 0.03 28.23 -9.35
CA SER A 767 -0.54 29.39 -10.03
C SER A 767 -1.85 29.83 -9.40
N LEU A 768 -2.20 31.11 -9.54
CA LEU A 768 -3.49 31.64 -9.08
C LEU A 768 -4.49 31.69 -10.21
N GLN A 769 -5.72 31.31 -9.89
CA GLN A 769 -6.91 31.52 -10.71
C GLN A 769 -7.86 32.45 -9.97
N TYR A 770 -8.22 33.55 -10.61
CA TYR A 770 -9.07 34.61 -10.06
C TYR A 770 -10.56 34.35 -10.35
N PRO A 771 -11.48 34.98 -9.59
CA PRO A 771 -12.91 34.89 -9.86
C PRO A 771 -13.29 35.56 -11.19
N LYS A 772 -14.57 35.45 -11.60
CA LYS A 772 -15.08 35.93 -12.91
C LYS A 772 -14.57 37.34 -13.27
N ASN A 773 -14.06 37.47 -14.50
CA ASN A 773 -13.47 38.66 -15.14
C ASN A 773 -11.96 38.88 -14.90
N ASP A 774 -11.20 37.89 -14.42
CA ASP A 774 -9.74 38.00 -14.18
C ASP A 774 -9.36 39.21 -13.28
N SER A 775 -10.28 39.62 -12.41
CA SER A 775 -10.02 40.71 -11.46
C SER A 775 -9.06 40.20 -10.39
N THR A 776 -7.91 40.85 -10.26
CA THR A 776 -6.99 40.64 -9.13
C THR A 776 -7.59 41.16 -7.81
N THR A 777 -8.73 41.86 -7.86
CA THR A 777 -9.47 42.36 -6.70
C THR A 777 -10.58 41.39 -6.33
N ILE A 778 -10.56 40.96 -5.06
CA ILE A 778 -11.58 40.14 -4.41
C ILE A 778 -12.47 41.05 -3.58
N SER A 779 -13.77 41.13 -3.89
CA SER A 779 -14.72 41.95 -3.15
C SER A 779 -15.09 41.40 -1.77
N ALA A 780 -14.67 40.16 -1.46
CA ALA A 780 -14.85 39.46 -0.20
C ALA A 780 -16.26 39.67 0.40
N SER A 781 -17.27 39.70 -0.47
CA SER A 781 -18.65 40.10 -0.19
C SER A 781 -19.58 38.91 -0.11
N SER A 782 -19.12 37.74 -0.57
CA SER A 782 -19.82 36.46 -0.52
C SER A 782 -18.83 35.29 -0.47
N ALA A 783 -19.31 34.09 -0.14
CA ALA A 783 -18.52 32.86 -0.17
C ALA A 783 -18.02 32.49 -1.58
N ASP A 784 -18.56 33.11 -2.63
CA ASP A 784 -18.15 32.92 -4.03
C ASP A 784 -16.94 33.79 -4.42
N ASP A 785 -16.57 34.77 -3.60
CA ASP A 785 -15.43 35.66 -3.82
C ASP A 785 -14.12 35.02 -3.32
N THR A 786 -13.63 34.02 -4.05
CA THR A 786 -12.44 33.23 -3.70
C THR A 786 -11.34 33.32 -4.76
N ILE A 787 -10.09 33.07 -4.36
CA ILE A 787 -8.98 32.77 -5.28
C ILE A 787 -8.72 31.27 -5.22
N SER A 788 -8.52 30.63 -6.38
CA SER A 788 -8.08 29.24 -6.42
C SER A 788 -6.57 29.18 -6.67
N LEU A 789 -5.82 28.64 -5.72
CA LEU A 789 -4.43 28.24 -5.88
C LEU A 789 -4.39 26.88 -6.58
N LYS A 790 -3.95 26.83 -7.83
CA LYS A 790 -3.69 25.56 -8.52
C LYS A 790 -2.31 25.07 -8.10
N LEU A 791 -2.27 23.91 -7.45
CA LEU A 791 -1.05 23.26 -6.98
C LEU A 791 -0.79 21.98 -7.77
N PHE A 792 0.46 21.78 -8.20
CA PHE A 792 0.90 20.52 -8.78
C PHE A 792 2.27 20.16 -8.20
N THR A 793 2.38 18.95 -7.63
CA THR A 793 3.62 18.47 -7.00
C THR A 793 4.16 17.27 -7.77
N ASP A 794 5.37 17.40 -8.33
CA ASP A 794 5.98 16.32 -9.11
C ASP A 794 6.52 15.19 -8.20
N ASN A 795 6.97 15.56 -6.98
CA ASN A 795 7.49 14.64 -5.96
C ASN A 795 6.72 14.79 -4.64
N PRO A 796 6.68 13.73 -3.82
CA PRO A 796 6.05 13.80 -2.51
C PRO A 796 6.86 14.70 -1.57
N THR A 797 6.18 15.33 -0.61
CA THR A 797 6.82 16.21 0.38
C THR A 797 6.33 15.92 1.79
N ARG A 798 7.25 16.00 2.76
CA ARG A 798 6.92 15.85 4.18
C ARG A 798 6.12 17.03 4.73
N LEU A 799 6.27 18.21 4.12
CA LEU A 799 5.62 19.42 4.59
C LEU A 799 5.41 20.38 3.43
N LEU A 800 4.16 20.80 3.25
CA LEU A 800 3.73 21.86 2.35
C LEU A 800 2.92 22.87 3.14
N LEU A 801 3.29 24.14 3.01
CA LEU A 801 2.66 25.27 3.67
C LEU A 801 2.26 26.30 2.64
N VAL A 802 1.07 26.88 2.81
CA VAL A 802 0.62 28.07 2.09
C VAL A 802 0.39 29.17 3.11
N GLY A 803 1.08 30.29 2.97
CA GLY A 803 0.91 31.45 3.85
C GLY A 803 0.65 32.74 3.09
N VAL A 804 0.40 33.81 3.84
CA VAL A 804 0.00 35.10 3.30
C VAL A 804 0.98 36.20 3.72
N LEU A 805 1.48 36.94 2.74
CA LEU A 805 2.36 38.09 2.93
C LEU A 805 1.65 39.37 2.52
N SER A 806 2.07 40.50 3.10
CA SER A 806 1.85 41.82 2.49
C SER A 806 2.49 41.90 1.09
N GLU A 807 2.00 42.81 0.24
CA GLU A 807 2.52 42.97 -1.12
C GLU A 807 4.04 43.21 -1.20
N ASP A 808 4.61 43.89 -0.19
CA ASP A 808 6.04 44.18 -0.02
C ASP A 808 6.85 43.04 0.63
N ASN A 809 6.19 41.94 1.02
CA ASN A 809 6.73 40.80 1.75
C ASN A 809 7.33 41.14 3.14
N GLU A 810 7.01 42.29 3.74
CA GLU A 810 7.54 42.68 5.05
C GLU A 810 6.72 42.11 6.22
N THR A 811 5.43 41.85 6.02
CA THR A 811 4.52 41.33 7.04
C THR A 811 4.04 39.93 6.65
N ASP A 812 4.32 38.93 7.49
CA ASP A 812 3.71 37.59 7.39
C ASP A 812 2.46 37.57 8.26
N TYR A 813 1.31 37.41 7.61
CA TYR A 813 0.00 37.34 8.27
C TYR A 813 -0.30 35.94 8.80
N GLY A 814 0.50 34.94 8.44
CA GLY A 814 0.37 33.57 8.90
C GLY A 814 0.00 32.59 7.79
N CYS A 815 -0.43 31.41 8.22
CA CYS A 815 -0.67 30.25 7.38
C CYS A 815 -2.15 30.13 7.01
N ALA A 816 -2.40 29.88 5.74
CA ALA A 816 -3.70 29.57 5.16
C ALA A 816 -3.91 28.05 5.00
N LEU A 817 -2.84 27.29 4.75
CA LEU A 817 -2.91 25.83 4.60
C LEU A 817 -1.62 25.18 5.10
N TYR A 818 -1.78 24.13 5.90
CA TYR A 818 -0.69 23.31 6.39
C TYR A 818 -0.97 21.85 6.06
N LEU A 819 -0.11 21.22 5.24
CA LEU A 819 -0.21 19.81 4.87
C LEU A 819 1.09 19.10 5.22
N SER A 820 1.01 18.14 6.14
CA SER A 820 2.10 17.21 6.43
C SER A 820 1.95 15.94 5.60
N TYR A 821 3.08 15.37 5.16
CA TYR A 821 3.13 14.08 4.45
C TYR A 821 2.22 14.05 3.21
N PHE A 822 2.41 15.03 2.34
CA PHE A 822 1.66 15.18 1.12
C PHE A 822 2.28 14.31 0.02
N ALA A 823 1.47 13.45 -0.60
CA ALA A 823 1.89 12.68 -1.76
C ALA A 823 2.10 13.60 -2.97
N ARG A 824 2.82 13.13 -3.98
CA ARG A 824 2.84 13.82 -5.28
C ARG A 824 1.43 13.80 -5.89
N THR A 825 1.15 14.66 -6.86
CA THR A 825 -0.18 14.71 -7.49
C THR A 825 -0.15 14.19 -8.92
N ALA A 826 -1.21 13.50 -9.35
CA ALA A 826 -1.35 13.02 -10.73
C ALA A 826 -1.83 14.13 -11.68
N GLN A 827 -2.55 15.12 -11.15
CA GLN A 827 -3.09 16.29 -11.84
C GLN A 827 -2.98 17.53 -10.96
N PRO A 828 -3.08 18.75 -11.52
CA PRO A 828 -3.16 19.98 -10.73
C PRO A 828 -4.41 19.99 -9.85
N ILE A 829 -4.23 20.28 -8.56
CA ILE A 829 -5.29 20.33 -7.56
C ILE A 829 -5.65 21.80 -7.29
N PRO A 830 -6.92 22.22 -7.42
CA PRO A 830 -7.38 23.50 -6.92
C PRO A 830 -7.47 23.49 -5.40
N ILE A 831 -6.82 24.47 -4.77
CA ILE A 831 -7.01 24.83 -3.38
C ILE A 831 -7.76 26.15 -3.37
N THR A 832 -8.97 26.16 -2.81
CA THR A 832 -9.74 27.39 -2.67
C THR A 832 -9.23 28.17 -1.48
N PHE A 833 -8.78 29.39 -1.70
CA PHE A 833 -8.33 30.30 -0.66
C PHE A 833 -9.47 31.28 -0.30
N TYR A 834 -9.86 31.26 0.96
CA TYR A 834 -10.79 32.22 1.52
C TYR A 834 -10.00 33.36 2.20
N PRO A 835 -10.25 34.62 1.84
CA PRO A 835 -9.50 35.78 2.36
C PRO A 835 -9.62 36.04 3.87
N PHE A 836 -10.28 35.16 4.62
CA PHE A 836 -10.61 35.31 6.03
C PHE A 836 -10.11 34.14 6.91
N GLU A 837 -9.30 33.23 6.36
CA GLU A 837 -8.88 32.00 7.04
C GLU A 837 -7.38 31.93 7.34
N VAL A 838 -6.76 33.06 7.67
CA VAL A 838 -5.34 33.07 8.02
C VAL A 838 -5.17 32.95 9.53
N GLY A 839 -4.23 32.13 9.98
CA GLY A 839 -3.93 31.94 11.39
C GLY A 839 -2.54 31.38 11.65
N THR A 840 -2.28 30.91 12.88
CA THR A 840 -1.04 30.21 13.21
C THR A 840 -1.10 28.76 12.74
N CYS A 841 -0.02 28.26 12.12
CA CYS A 841 0.08 26.90 11.55
C CYS A 841 -0.24 25.74 12.53
N ASP A 842 -0.31 26.03 13.84
CA ASP A 842 -0.28 25.04 14.92
C ASP A 842 -1.59 24.94 15.74
N SER A 843 -2.72 25.55 15.33
CA SER A 843 -3.97 25.46 16.12
C SER A 843 -5.24 25.33 15.29
N GLU A 844 -6.12 24.39 15.69
CA GLU A 844 -7.54 24.29 15.27
C GLU A 844 -8.40 25.49 15.73
N GLN A 845 -7.84 26.68 15.99
CA GLN A 845 -8.59 27.85 16.45
C GLN A 845 -8.22 29.17 15.75
N GLN A 846 -9.30 29.86 15.37
CA GLN A 846 -9.47 31.23 14.91
C GLN A 846 -8.79 31.60 13.58
N SER A 847 -9.56 31.41 12.52
CA SER A 847 -9.43 32.12 11.25
C SER A 847 -9.55 33.63 11.49
N GLU A 848 -8.50 34.39 11.21
CA GLU A 848 -8.51 35.86 11.24
C GLU A 848 -8.83 36.45 9.88
N LEU A 849 -9.64 37.52 9.90
CA LEU A 849 -10.00 38.30 8.72
C LEU A 849 -8.80 39.15 8.28
N LEU A 850 -8.25 38.89 7.08
CA LEU A 850 -7.22 39.76 6.48
C LEU A 850 -7.80 41.15 6.17
N PRO A 851 -7.23 42.28 6.60
CA PRO A 851 -7.81 43.61 6.34
C PRO A 851 -7.90 43.95 4.84
N ASN A 852 -8.58 45.05 4.48
CA ASN A 852 -8.53 45.54 3.09
C ASN A 852 -7.08 45.91 2.74
N GLY A 853 -6.57 45.45 1.60
CA GLY A 853 -5.17 45.64 1.24
C GLY A 853 -4.70 44.77 0.07
N ASN A 854 -3.41 44.87 -0.23
CA ASN A 854 -2.75 44.07 -1.26
C ASN A 854 -1.88 42.98 -0.61
N TYR A 855 -2.00 41.76 -1.15
CA TYR A 855 -1.44 40.55 -0.56
C TYR A 855 -0.77 39.69 -1.62
N ARG A 856 0.08 38.77 -1.15
CA ARG A 856 0.63 37.66 -1.92
C ARG A 856 0.45 36.37 -1.15
N LEU A 857 0.25 35.26 -1.85
CA LEU A 857 0.40 33.93 -1.27
C LEU A 857 1.85 33.48 -1.45
N TYR A 858 2.40 32.80 -0.46
CA TYR A 858 3.60 32.00 -0.65
C TYR A 858 3.29 30.52 -0.44
N VAL A 859 3.91 29.67 -1.24
CA VAL A 859 3.87 28.21 -1.10
C VAL A 859 5.27 27.77 -0.75
N SER A 860 5.44 27.14 0.40
CA SER A 860 6.70 26.58 0.89
C SER A 860 6.58 25.06 0.97
N ALA A 861 7.49 24.32 0.35
CA ALA A 861 7.50 22.86 0.40
C ALA A 861 8.90 22.33 0.66
N VAL A 862 9.03 21.33 1.53
CA VAL A 862 10.32 20.68 1.79
C VAL A 862 10.68 19.80 0.60
N LYS A 863 11.85 20.01 0.02
CA LYS A 863 12.36 19.17 -1.06
C LYS A 863 12.44 17.72 -0.60
N MET A 864 12.27 16.78 -1.53
CA MET A 864 12.49 15.38 -1.20
C MET A 864 13.93 15.20 -0.72
N PHE A 865 14.11 14.39 0.33
CA PHE A 865 15.39 14.21 1.05
C PHE A 865 15.82 15.37 1.95
N GLY A 866 15.00 16.42 2.05
CA GLY A 866 15.29 17.63 2.84
C GLY A 866 15.10 17.44 4.35
N ASN A 867 15.82 18.24 5.13
CA ASN A 867 15.69 18.33 6.57
C ASN A 867 14.72 19.46 6.95
N LEU A 868 13.66 19.12 7.70
CA LEU A 868 12.64 20.08 8.16
C LEU A 868 13.23 21.28 8.93
N ALA A 869 14.38 21.11 9.60
CA ALA A 869 15.03 22.15 10.40
C ALA A 869 15.93 23.10 9.59
N ARG A 870 16.12 22.86 8.29
CA ARG A 870 16.99 23.66 7.42
C ARG A 870 16.17 24.43 6.41
N THR A 871 16.16 25.75 6.52
CA THR A 871 15.40 26.64 5.62
C THR A 871 15.83 26.52 4.16
N GLU A 872 17.10 26.20 3.89
CA GLU A 872 17.65 26.01 2.55
C GLU A 872 17.14 24.75 1.83
N ASP A 873 16.57 23.81 2.60
CA ASP A 873 16.01 22.56 2.08
C ASP A 873 14.56 22.73 1.58
N TYR A 874 13.99 23.92 1.74
CA TYR A 874 12.66 24.28 1.25
C TYR A 874 12.73 24.90 -0.15
N GLU A 875 11.69 24.66 -0.95
CA GLU A 875 11.32 25.48 -2.10
C GLU A 875 10.26 26.49 -1.68
N VAL A 876 10.39 27.71 -2.18
CA VAL A 876 9.40 28.76 -1.96
C VAL A 876 8.97 29.32 -3.31
N TRP A 877 7.66 29.42 -3.51
CA TRP A 877 7.04 30.16 -4.60
C TRP A 877 6.22 31.30 -4.02
N ILE A 878 6.25 32.47 -4.65
CA ILE A 878 5.47 33.65 -4.25
C ILE A 878 4.56 34.04 -5.42
N SER A 879 3.28 34.25 -5.12
CA SER A 879 2.27 34.58 -6.11
C SER A 879 2.43 36.01 -6.66
N PRO A 880 1.82 36.31 -7.82
CA PRO A 880 1.46 37.68 -8.17
C PRO A 880 0.59 38.33 -7.07
N PRO A 881 0.61 39.67 -6.93
CA PRO A 881 -0.20 40.35 -5.94
C PRO A 881 -1.68 40.31 -6.29
N PHE A 882 -2.53 40.30 -5.26
CA PHE A 882 -3.99 40.43 -5.36
C PHE A 882 -4.51 41.37 -4.27
N THR A 883 -5.70 41.92 -4.47
CA THR A 883 -6.30 42.93 -3.59
C THR A 883 -7.54 42.35 -2.91
N ILE A 884 -7.71 42.61 -1.62
CA ILE A 884 -8.94 42.34 -0.87
C ILE A 884 -9.65 43.67 -0.60
N GLU A 885 -10.91 43.79 -1.02
CA GLU A 885 -11.76 44.96 -0.78
C GLU A 885 -13.13 44.55 -0.22
N ARG A 886 -13.38 44.70 1.08
CA ARG A 886 -14.69 44.42 1.66
C ARG A 886 -15.72 45.51 1.38
N VAL A 887 -16.91 45.12 0.93
CA VAL A 887 -18.08 46.00 0.78
C VAL A 887 -18.77 46.16 2.14
N ASN A 888 -18.97 47.41 2.60
CA ASN A 888 -19.50 47.83 3.92
C ASN A 888 -20.32 46.78 4.72
N GLU A 889 -19.79 46.44 5.90
CA GLU A 889 -20.36 45.57 6.94
C GLU A 889 -21.73 46.05 7.46
N THR A 890 -22.82 45.41 7.04
CA THR A 890 -24.11 45.42 7.78
C THR A 890 -24.83 44.06 7.76
N SER A 891 -24.20 43.01 7.25
CA SER A 891 -24.80 41.67 7.16
C SER A 891 -24.10 40.70 8.10
N THR A 892 -24.84 40.16 9.05
CA THR A 892 -24.44 39.09 10.00
C THR A 892 -24.51 37.70 9.37
N ASP A 893 -24.11 37.55 8.11
CA ASP A 893 -24.12 36.24 7.46
C ASP A 893 -22.94 35.41 7.99
N VAL A 894 -23.27 34.28 8.63
CA VAL A 894 -22.30 33.30 9.10
C VAL A 894 -21.60 32.73 7.88
N LEU A 895 -20.36 33.16 7.66
CA LEU A 895 -19.52 32.68 6.58
C LEU A 895 -19.07 31.24 6.85
N PRO A 896 -19.04 30.36 5.82
CA PRO A 896 -18.60 28.98 5.98
C PRO A 896 -17.13 28.92 6.41
N THR A 897 -16.77 27.89 7.16
CA THR A 897 -15.40 27.59 7.61
C THR A 897 -14.82 26.43 6.80
N PHE A 898 -13.49 26.32 6.74
CA PHE A 898 -12.68 25.36 5.96
C PHE A 898 -12.89 23.84 6.21
N THR A 899 -14.07 23.38 6.61
CA THR A 899 -14.33 21.94 6.81
C THR A 899 -14.81 21.19 5.56
N ASP A 900 -15.09 21.87 4.43
CA ASP A 900 -15.76 21.22 3.29
C ASP A 900 -14.93 21.00 2.00
N VAL A 901 -13.66 21.45 1.91
CA VAL A 901 -12.85 21.24 0.68
C VAL A 901 -11.34 21.09 0.97
N LEU A 902 -10.97 20.24 1.93
CA LEU A 902 -9.65 19.62 1.83
C LEU A 902 -9.77 18.50 0.80
N PRO A 903 -8.82 18.35 -0.13
CA PRO A 903 -8.70 17.08 -0.82
C PRO A 903 -8.43 16.03 0.25
N THR A 904 -9.48 15.32 0.63
CA THR A 904 -9.36 14.05 1.32
C THR A 904 -8.49 13.16 0.43
N SER A 905 -7.91 12.10 0.97
CA SER A 905 -7.17 11.10 0.18
C SER A 905 -7.94 10.63 -1.08
N THR A 906 -9.27 10.85 -1.12
CA THR A 906 -10.17 10.64 -2.24
C THR A 906 -10.16 11.70 -3.36
N ASP A 907 -9.74 12.94 -3.15
CA ASP A 907 -9.63 13.96 -4.22
C ASP A 907 -8.27 13.90 -4.96
N VAL A 908 -7.34 13.09 -4.44
CA VAL A 908 -6.08 12.70 -5.10
C VAL A 908 -6.30 11.46 -5.99
N LEU A 909 -7.53 10.93 -6.07
CA LEU A 909 -7.88 9.90 -7.03
C LEU A 909 -7.78 10.49 -8.45
N PRO A 910 -6.92 9.97 -9.35
CA PRO A 910 -7.52 9.52 -10.58
C PRO A 910 -8.54 8.47 -10.12
N THR A 911 -9.81 8.68 -10.45
CA THR A 911 -10.73 7.56 -10.58
C THR A 911 -10.01 6.47 -11.36
N SER A 912 -9.44 5.48 -10.68
CA SER A 912 -9.23 4.15 -11.27
C SER A 912 -10.56 3.39 -11.29
N THR A 913 -11.65 4.05 -10.92
CA THR A 913 -12.96 3.71 -11.43
C THR A 913 -13.04 4.16 -12.88
N ASP A 914 -12.76 3.25 -13.80
CA ASP A 914 -13.71 3.10 -14.91
C ASP A 914 -15.01 2.47 -14.40
N ALA A 915 -15.62 3.12 -13.39
CA ALA A 915 -17.04 2.95 -13.12
C ALA A 915 -17.73 3.85 -14.14
N LEU A 916 -18.19 3.23 -15.21
CA LEU A 916 -19.00 3.91 -16.22
C LEU A 916 -20.26 4.51 -15.57
N PRO A 917 -20.76 5.63 -16.12
CA PRO A 917 -22.06 6.18 -15.73
C PRO A 917 -23.16 5.14 -16.01
N VAL A 918 -24.00 4.89 -15.02
CA VAL A 918 -25.25 4.14 -15.17
C VAL A 918 -26.13 4.86 -16.20
N PRO A 919 -26.62 4.19 -17.26
CA PRO A 919 -27.61 4.80 -18.14
C PRO A 919 -28.88 5.05 -17.33
N SER A 920 -29.30 6.31 -17.27
CA SER A 920 -30.60 6.69 -16.73
C SER A 920 -31.71 5.86 -17.39
N PRO A 921 -32.59 5.17 -16.64
CA PRO A 921 -33.77 4.58 -17.25
C PRO A 921 -34.69 5.72 -17.69
N THR A 922 -34.72 6.02 -18.98
CA THR A 922 -35.81 6.75 -19.60
C THR A 922 -37.05 5.86 -19.55
N ALA A 923 -37.77 5.93 -18.43
CA ALA A 923 -39.12 5.42 -18.33
C ALA A 923 -40.04 6.31 -19.20
N SER A 924 -40.19 5.96 -20.47
CA SER A 924 -41.42 6.25 -21.18
C SER A 924 -42.41 5.16 -20.82
N ASP A 925 -43.32 5.49 -19.92
CA ASP A 925 -44.56 4.77 -19.68
C ASP A 925 -45.59 5.21 -20.74
N PRO A 926 -46.03 4.29 -21.62
CA PRO A 926 -47.36 4.36 -22.16
C PRO A 926 -48.09 3.08 -21.76
N HIS A 927 -48.99 3.16 -20.79
CA HIS A 927 -50.43 2.99 -21.07
C HIS A 927 -51.23 2.98 -19.76
N SER A 928 -51.82 4.14 -19.46
CA SER A 928 -53.12 4.18 -18.80
C SER A 928 -54.21 4.04 -19.87
N ASN A 929 -54.91 2.90 -19.90
CA ASN A 929 -56.36 2.82 -20.11
C ASN A 929 -56.85 1.36 -20.16
N LYS A 930 -57.69 1.05 -19.17
CA LYS A 930 -58.58 -0.11 -18.97
C LYS A 930 -57.99 -1.38 -18.37
#